data_AF-A0A3D0JNQ9-F1
#
_entry.id   AF-A0A3D0JNQ9-F1
#
_cell.length_a   1.000
_cell.length_b   1.000
_cell.length_c   1.000
_cell.angle_alpha   90.00
_cell.angle_beta   90.00
_cell.angle_gamma   90.00
#
_symmetry.space_group_name_H-M   'P 1'
#
loop_
_entity.id
_entity.type
_entity.pdbx_description
1 polymer ?
#
loop_
_entity_poly.entity_id
_entity_poly.type
_entity_poly.pdbx_seq_one_letter_code
_entity_poly.pdbx_strand_id
1 'polypeptide(L)'
;MAQAQSKNAAVPAKQVLLVVDDRMENLEAMQALLEDGEWQLRCASSGEEALRCLLEEDVGLVLLDVQMPGMDGFEVARLMRGNPRTRLTPIIFVSAIAQTHDAVLRGYSSGAVDFVLKPFDPSVLRHKIHSLLEHEHNRCELQTLSQQLERARAFNASVLDNAAEGILVVGEDGRIQFANPAMAQMLDGEVGDLEGVDLLSFLKNPASEGRWLQSESYRHFKRDATYRVHEGMMRTFKGGCLPVALSCSPLPRQQRAMVLIALDMSVVRNLHAQLESQAVTDSLTGLLNRRGFHQALESALARIERSGQRVAVLYLDLDGFKRINDSLGHDVGDQLLRRVGEQLKACLRPYDSLARIGGDEFTALLDNLGHPEDAAKVAEKLIELVSVRHTLDGVDFTLGASVGIACFPECGQSVEGLLRSADMAMYEAKRAGRQQYRFFSPEMNGRARSRLMLEESLRHAIENDDFVLVYQPQFQLETGRLRGFEALLRWQHRVAGTVAPNVFIPLLEETRLINRVGDWIFREGARQLADFKQQFGEDMVLSLNVSPVQFGMPQLVTDLQRVLDAHGLKPSQLEVEVTESALMQDLELTQAQLRHLRELGVKIAIDDFGTGYSSLAYLRHFELDTLKIDRLFISNMLDSPRDAAVVSTIIDLGRHLGLEVIAEGVETQEQREWLTRHHCTIMQGFLVAPGVPASSALQVPAQLDWSRLPLPRGDE
;
A
#
# COMPACT_ATOMS: atom_id res chain seq x y z
N MET A 1 -9.94 -34.36 31.66
CA MET A 1 -10.82 -34.46 32.85
C MET A 1 -12.25 -34.56 32.36
N ALA A 2 -12.84 -35.76 32.43
CA ALA A 2 -14.27 -36.06 32.37
C ALA A 2 -14.39 -37.56 32.71
N GLN A 3 -14.10 -37.90 33.96
CA GLN A 3 -15.10 -38.40 34.92
C GLN A 3 -15.96 -39.52 34.35
N ALA A 4 -15.45 -40.74 34.58
CA ALA A 4 -16.17 -41.85 35.20
C ALA A 4 -17.68 -41.62 35.40
N GLN A 5 -18.47 -41.91 34.37
CA GLN A 5 -19.88 -42.24 34.56
C GLN A 5 -19.95 -43.66 35.09
N SER A 6 -20.11 -43.72 36.41
CA SER A 6 -20.54 -44.84 37.20
C SER A 6 -21.54 -45.72 36.44
N LYS A 7 -21.23 -47.02 36.37
CA LYS A 7 -22.20 -48.09 36.15
C LYS A 7 -23.26 -48.05 37.27
N ASN A 8 -24.26 -47.18 37.14
CA ASN A 8 -25.56 -47.46 37.73
C ASN A 8 -26.27 -48.38 36.75
N ALA A 9 -26.18 -49.69 36.99
CA ALA A 9 -27.19 -50.61 36.47
C ALA A 9 -28.51 -50.15 37.08
N ALA A 10 -29.29 -49.38 36.29
CA ALA A 10 -30.61 -48.96 36.68
C ALA A 10 -31.41 -50.23 36.97
N VAL A 11 -31.86 -50.38 38.22
CA VAL A 11 -32.85 -51.41 38.58
C VAL A 11 -34.01 -51.24 37.60
N PRO A 12 -34.40 -52.26 36.82
CA PRO A 12 -35.47 -52.11 35.85
C PRO A 12 -36.71 -51.63 36.59
N ALA A 13 -37.33 -50.54 36.11
CA ALA A 13 -38.59 -50.06 36.64
C ALA A 13 -39.57 -51.24 36.65
N LYS A 14 -40.12 -51.58 37.83
CA LYS A 14 -41.05 -52.70 37.96
C LYS A 14 -42.20 -52.50 36.97
N GLN A 15 -42.36 -53.42 36.02
CA GLN A 15 -43.45 -53.36 35.05
C GLN A 15 -44.78 -53.52 35.78
N VAL A 16 -45.80 -52.77 35.35
CA VAL A 16 -47.12 -52.81 35.97
C VAL A 16 -47.88 -54.05 35.49
N LEU A 17 -48.33 -54.87 36.42
CA LEU A 17 -49.22 -56.02 36.19
C LEU A 17 -50.63 -55.63 36.62
N LEU A 18 -51.55 -55.57 35.65
CA LEU A 18 -52.95 -55.22 35.91
C LEU A 18 -53.79 -56.50 36.06
N VAL A 19 -54.42 -56.69 37.22
CA VAL A 19 -55.36 -57.77 37.51
C VAL A 19 -56.77 -57.21 37.50
N VAL A 20 -57.66 -57.83 36.73
CA VAL A 20 -59.03 -57.37 36.54
C VAL A 20 -59.99 -58.51 36.85
N ASP A 21 -60.82 -58.33 37.86
CA ASP A 21 -61.83 -59.31 38.31
C ASP A 21 -62.96 -58.55 39.03
N ASP A 22 -64.21 -58.96 38.82
CA ASP A 22 -65.39 -58.26 39.38
C ASP A 22 -65.64 -58.59 40.85
N ARG A 23 -65.06 -59.69 41.35
CA ARG A 23 -65.21 -60.13 42.74
C ARG A 23 -64.01 -59.70 43.58
N MET A 24 -64.27 -58.90 44.61
CA MET A 24 -63.22 -58.47 45.56
C MET A 24 -62.44 -59.65 46.18
N GLU A 25 -63.12 -60.77 46.47
CA GLU A 25 -62.49 -62.00 47.00
C GLU A 25 -61.40 -62.55 46.05
N ASN A 26 -61.63 -62.49 44.73
CA ASN A 26 -60.67 -62.97 43.74
C ASN A 26 -59.49 -61.99 43.59
N LEU A 27 -59.75 -60.68 43.64
CA LEU A 27 -58.71 -59.65 43.62
C LEU A 27 -57.80 -59.76 44.83
N GLU A 28 -58.35 -59.92 46.04
CA GLU A 28 -57.58 -60.13 47.27
C GLU A 28 -56.74 -61.41 47.20
N ALA A 29 -57.32 -62.50 46.67
CA ALA A 29 -56.59 -63.75 46.47
C ALA A 29 -55.45 -63.60 45.45
N MET A 30 -55.67 -62.91 44.33
CA MET A 30 -54.63 -62.66 43.32
C MET A 30 -53.58 -61.67 43.80
N GLN A 31 -53.97 -60.69 44.59
CA GLN A 31 -53.05 -59.79 45.25
C GLN A 31 -52.13 -60.56 46.19
N ALA A 32 -52.66 -61.35 47.12
CA ALA A 32 -51.85 -62.18 48.01
C ALA A 32 -50.95 -63.18 47.25
N LEU A 33 -51.41 -63.70 46.11
CA LEU A 33 -50.65 -64.63 45.28
C LEU A 33 -49.50 -63.97 44.52
N LEU A 34 -49.63 -62.69 44.15
CA LEU A 34 -48.74 -61.98 43.23
C LEU A 34 -47.98 -60.82 43.89
N GLU A 35 -48.20 -60.57 45.18
CA GLU A 35 -47.57 -59.47 45.95
C GLU A 35 -46.03 -59.60 46.03
N ASP A 36 -45.53 -60.83 46.16
CA ASP A 36 -44.08 -61.13 46.23
C ASP A 36 -43.35 -61.10 44.87
N GLY A 37 -43.99 -60.59 43.81
CA GLY A 37 -43.43 -60.56 42.45
C GLY A 37 -42.48 -59.39 42.16
N GLU A 38 -41.72 -59.52 41.07
CA GLU A 38 -40.86 -58.45 40.52
C GLU A 38 -41.63 -57.43 39.65
N TRP A 39 -42.94 -57.29 39.87
CA TRP A 39 -43.84 -56.36 39.17
C TRP A 39 -44.53 -55.42 40.16
N GLN A 40 -45.16 -54.38 39.64
CA GLN A 40 -46.03 -53.49 40.40
C GLN A 40 -47.48 -53.89 40.14
N LEU A 41 -48.17 -54.40 41.16
CA LEU A 41 -49.54 -54.86 41.01
C LEU A 41 -50.53 -53.69 40.99
N ARG A 42 -51.49 -53.76 40.06
CA ARG A 42 -52.67 -52.90 39.98
C ARG A 42 -53.89 -53.79 39.90
N CYS A 43 -54.93 -53.48 40.66
CA CYS A 43 -56.18 -54.22 40.66
C CYS A 43 -57.29 -53.31 40.13
N ALA A 44 -58.15 -53.85 39.27
CA ALA A 44 -59.34 -53.18 38.78
C ALA A 44 -60.57 -54.07 39.00
N SER A 45 -61.66 -53.48 39.48
CA SER A 45 -62.90 -54.18 39.84
C SER A 45 -63.91 -54.27 38.69
N SER A 46 -63.59 -53.69 37.53
CA SER A 46 -64.46 -53.70 36.34
C SER A 46 -63.65 -53.48 35.05
N GLY A 47 -64.23 -53.84 33.91
CA GLY A 47 -63.63 -53.58 32.59
C GLY A 47 -63.41 -52.09 32.29
N GLU A 48 -64.31 -51.20 32.74
CA GLU A 48 -64.17 -49.74 32.57
C GLU A 48 -63.00 -49.18 33.38
N GLU A 49 -62.83 -49.65 34.62
CA GLU A 49 -61.71 -49.27 35.48
C GLU A 49 -60.38 -49.76 34.90
N ALA A 50 -60.35 -50.98 34.36
CA ALA A 50 -59.17 -51.53 33.69
C ALA A 50 -58.72 -50.69 32.49
N LEU A 51 -59.66 -50.26 31.63
CA LEU A 51 -59.36 -49.39 30.50
C LEU A 51 -58.88 -48.01 30.93
N ARG A 52 -59.39 -47.47 32.05
CA ARG A 52 -58.91 -46.20 32.63
C ARG A 52 -57.46 -46.35 33.10
N CYS A 53 -57.14 -47.40 33.84
CA CYS A 53 -55.76 -47.69 34.28
C CYS A 53 -54.80 -47.81 33.09
N LEU A 54 -55.22 -48.46 32.00
CA LEU A 54 -54.42 -48.61 30.77
C LEU A 54 -54.16 -47.29 30.00
N LEU A 55 -54.93 -46.24 30.27
CA LEU A 55 -54.69 -44.90 29.71
C LEU A 55 -53.76 -44.06 30.59
N GLU A 56 -53.81 -44.28 31.90
CA GLU A 56 -53.07 -43.53 32.92
C GLU A 56 -51.65 -44.07 33.16
N GLU A 57 -51.47 -45.39 33.13
CA GLU A 57 -50.20 -46.08 33.40
C GLU A 57 -49.77 -46.99 32.23
N ASP A 58 -48.46 -47.18 32.04
CA ASP A 58 -47.93 -48.14 31.05
C ASP A 58 -47.92 -49.56 31.64
N VAL A 59 -48.99 -50.30 31.36
CA VAL A 59 -49.19 -51.68 31.82
C VAL A 59 -48.40 -52.66 30.95
N GLY A 60 -47.57 -53.49 31.59
CA GLY A 60 -46.74 -54.50 30.93
C GLY A 60 -47.47 -55.82 30.65
N LEU A 61 -48.48 -56.18 31.44
CA LEU A 61 -49.30 -57.38 31.26
C LEU A 61 -50.66 -57.21 31.93
N VAL A 62 -51.72 -57.74 31.32
CA VAL A 62 -53.07 -57.75 31.89
C VAL A 62 -53.53 -59.18 32.17
N LEU A 63 -53.91 -59.45 33.41
CA LEU A 63 -54.66 -60.62 33.85
C LEU A 63 -56.13 -60.24 33.91
N LEU A 64 -56.96 -60.86 33.07
CA LEU A 64 -58.32 -60.41 32.83
C LEU A 64 -59.30 -61.54 33.07
N ASP A 65 -60.25 -61.37 34.00
CA ASP A 65 -61.37 -62.30 34.09
C ASP A 65 -62.25 -62.16 32.84
N VAL A 66 -62.71 -63.29 32.34
CA VAL A 66 -63.61 -63.36 31.18
C VAL A 66 -65.04 -62.98 31.58
N GLN A 67 -65.49 -63.37 32.77
CA GLN A 67 -66.89 -63.20 33.20
C GLN A 67 -67.01 -62.02 34.17
N MET A 68 -67.35 -60.85 33.64
CA MET A 68 -67.61 -59.64 34.44
C MET A 68 -68.94 -58.99 34.03
N PRO A 69 -69.70 -58.39 34.98
CA PRO A 69 -70.95 -57.70 34.68
C PRO A 69 -70.72 -56.38 33.93
N GLY A 70 -71.61 -56.08 32.99
CA GLY A 70 -71.54 -54.88 32.15
C GLY A 70 -70.64 -55.09 30.93
N MET A 71 -69.32 -55.05 31.13
CA MET A 71 -68.31 -55.23 30.08
C MET A 71 -67.52 -56.51 30.36
N ASP A 72 -67.61 -57.49 29.46
CA ASP A 72 -66.90 -58.75 29.61
C ASP A 72 -65.42 -58.63 29.24
N GLY A 73 -64.61 -59.62 29.63
CA GLY A 73 -63.17 -59.61 29.35
C GLY A 73 -62.84 -59.59 27.85
N PHE A 74 -63.70 -60.15 26.99
CA PHE A 74 -63.48 -60.14 25.54
C PHE A 74 -63.68 -58.75 24.93
N GLU A 75 -64.64 -57.99 25.44
CA GLU A 75 -64.91 -56.62 25.05
C GLU A 75 -63.75 -55.69 25.46
N VAL A 76 -63.24 -55.83 26.68
CA VAL A 76 -62.02 -55.11 27.14
C VAL A 76 -60.83 -55.40 26.24
N ALA A 77 -60.56 -56.68 25.94
CA ALA A 77 -59.44 -57.06 25.06
C ALA A 77 -59.59 -56.48 23.64
N ARG A 78 -60.81 -56.47 23.09
CA ARG A 78 -61.07 -55.86 21.77
C ARG A 78 -60.79 -54.36 21.77
N LEU A 79 -61.19 -53.65 22.83
CA LEU A 79 -60.91 -52.21 22.98
C LEU A 79 -59.40 -51.94 23.15
N MET A 80 -58.68 -52.78 23.91
CA MET A 80 -57.22 -52.71 24.02
C MET A 80 -56.53 -52.89 22.67
N ARG A 81 -56.98 -53.86 21.85
CA ARG A 81 -56.46 -54.08 20.49
C ARG A 81 -56.85 -52.94 19.54
N GLY A 82 -57.92 -52.21 19.79
CA GLY A 82 -58.31 -51.01 19.04
C GLY A 82 -57.34 -49.83 19.20
N ASN A 83 -56.78 -49.64 20.39
CA ASN A 83 -55.94 -48.48 20.72
C ASN A 83 -54.44 -48.72 20.42
N PRO A 84 -53.75 -47.85 19.64
CA PRO A 84 -52.32 -48.00 19.31
C PRO A 84 -51.40 -48.17 20.51
N ARG A 85 -51.75 -47.59 21.67
CA ARG A 85 -50.92 -47.59 22.87
C ARG A 85 -50.98 -48.93 23.63
N THR A 86 -52.12 -49.61 23.60
CA THR A 86 -52.37 -50.85 24.36
C THR A 86 -52.47 -52.09 23.46
N ARG A 87 -52.44 -51.91 22.13
CA ARG A 87 -52.63 -53.00 21.16
C ARG A 87 -51.58 -54.09 21.26
N LEU A 88 -50.39 -53.79 21.77
CA LEU A 88 -49.31 -54.77 21.92
C LEU A 88 -49.19 -55.33 23.34
N THR A 89 -49.90 -54.77 24.32
CA THR A 89 -49.86 -55.25 25.70
C THR A 89 -50.38 -56.70 25.78
N PRO A 90 -49.61 -57.65 26.35
CA PRO A 90 -50.05 -59.03 26.47
C PRO A 90 -51.25 -59.16 27.42
N ILE A 91 -52.16 -60.07 27.11
CA ILE A 91 -53.38 -60.35 27.89
C ILE A 91 -53.43 -61.84 28.20
N ILE A 92 -53.55 -62.18 29.48
CA ILE A 92 -53.84 -63.53 29.97
C ILE A 92 -55.27 -63.54 30.48
N PHE A 93 -56.12 -64.37 29.87
CA PHE A 93 -57.48 -64.55 30.38
C PHE A 93 -57.51 -65.55 31.53
N VAL A 94 -58.24 -65.22 32.59
CA VAL A 94 -58.51 -66.11 33.72
C VAL A 94 -59.99 -66.50 33.66
N SER A 95 -60.31 -67.80 33.59
CA SER A 95 -61.70 -68.26 33.44
C SER A 95 -62.00 -69.49 34.31
N ALA A 96 -63.22 -69.59 34.81
CA ALA A 96 -63.72 -70.76 35.56
C ALA A 96 -64.30 -71.88 34.68
N ILE A 97 -64.55 -71.62 33.38
CA ILE A 97 -65.20 -72.59 32.47
C ILE A 97 -64.42 -72.65 31.16
N ALA A 98 -63.76 -73.78 30.90
CA ALA A 98 -63.35 -74.16 29.55
C ALA A 98 -63.82 -75.58 29.26
N GLN A 99 -65.02 -75.72 28.69
CA GLN A 99 -65.43 -76.99 28.10
C GLN A 99 -65.92 -76.89 26.65
N THR A 100 -65.80 -75.72 26.00
CA THR A 100 -66.06 -75.61 24.56
C THR A 100 -64.84 -75.05 23.82
N HIS A 101 -64.42 -75.76 22.78
CA HIS A 101 -63.35 -75.36 21.86
C HIS A 101 -63.60 -73.95 21.26
N ASP A 102 -64.87 -73.56 21.14
CA ASP A 102 -65.31 -72.25 20.64
C ASP A 102 -64.94 -71.07 21.56
N ALA A 103 -64.90 -71.28 22.88
CA ALA A 103 -64.56 -70.22 23.84
C ALA A 103 -63.06 -69.87 23.82
N VAL A 104 -62.20 -70.88 23.64
CA VAL A 104 -60.75 -70.69 23.49
C VAL A 104 -60.42 -70.05 22.14
N LEU A 105 -61.09 -70.49 21.06
CA LEU A 105 -60.95 -69.89 19.72
C LEU A 105 -61.41 -68.43 19.69
N ARG A 106 -62.55 -68.11 20.31
CA ARG A 106 -63.01 -66.70 20.47
C ARG A 106 -61.99 -65.86 21.21
N GLY A 107 -61.38 -66.41 22.25
CA GLY A 107 -60.40 -65.71 23.06
C GLY A 107 -59.09 -65.35 22.34
N TYR A 108 -58.54 -66.29 21.57
CA TYR A 108 -57.40 -65.98 20.67
C TYR A 108 -57.82 -65.00 19.56
N SER A 109 -59.04 -65.11 19.03
CA SER A 109 -59.58 -64.20 18.01
C SER A 109 -59.81 -62.78 18.53
N SER A 110 -60.07 -62.61 19.84
CA SER A 110 -60.15 -61.32 20.53
C SER A 110 -58.79 -60.76 20.97
N GLY A 111 -57.69 -61.51 20.74
CA GLY A 111 -56.33 -61.01 20.91
C GLY A 111 -55.63 -61.38 22.21
N ALA A 112 -56.09 -62.39 22.96
CA ALA A 112 -55.32 -62.88 24.11
C ALA A 112 -54.09 -63.70 23.70
N VAL A 113 -53.06 -63.61 24.53
CA VAL A 113 -51.80 -64.32 24.34
C VAL A 113 -51.83 -65.69 25.02
N ASP A 114 -52.55 -65.80 26.15
CA ASP A 114 -52.61 -67.04 26.94
C ASP A 114 -53.91 -67.14 27.77
N PHE A 115 -54.21 -68.34 28.29
CA PHE A 115 -55.39 -68.66 29.11
C PHE A 115 -55.01 -69.46 30.37
N VAL A 116 -55.67 -69.15 31.49
CA VAL A 116 -55.51 -69.85 32.78
C VAL A 116 -56.88 -70.23 33.37
N LEU A 117 -57.03 -71.48 33.79
CA LEU A 117 -58.30 -72.04 34.29
C LEU A 117 -58.35 -72.10 35.81
N LYS A 118 -59.43 -71.61 36.43
CA LYS A 118 -59.68 -71.71 37.89
C LYS A 118 -60.23 -73.13 38.22
N PRO A 119 -59.68 -73.87 39.21
CA PRO A 119 -58.50 -73.56 40.01
C PRO A 119 -57.18 -73.86 39.25
N PHE A 120 -56.22 -72.93 39.33
CA PHE A 120 -54.91 -73.03 38.68
C PHE A 120 -53.78 -73.22 39.70
N ASP A 121 -52.66 -73.77 39.24
CA ASP A 121 -51.43 -73.83 40.03
C ASP A 121 -50.77 -72.43 40.10
N PRO A 122 -50.55 -71.89 41.31
CA PRO A 122 -49.87 -70.61 41.53
C PRO A 122 -48.52 -70.47 40.82
N SER A 123 -47.74 -71.55 40.79
CA SER A 123 -46.39 -71.56 40.21
C SER A 123 -46.42 -71.44 38.69
N VAL A 124 -47.40 -72.07 38.04
CA VAL A 124 -47.60 -72.02 36.59
C VAL A 124 -48.03 -70.63 36.15
N LEU A 125 -48.95 -70.00 36.89
CA LEU A 125 -49.39 -68.62 36.62
C LEU A 125 -48.22 -67.63 36.75
N ARG A 126 -47.44 -67.72 37.84
CA ARG A 126 -46.25 -66.87 38.04
C ARG A 126 -45.23 -67.02 36.91
N HIS A 127 -44.98 -68.25 36.44
CA HIS A 127 -44.04 -68.49 35.34
C HIS A 127 -44.53 -67.88 34.02
N LYS A 128 -45.82 -68.02 33.69
CA LYS A 128 -46.44 -67.41 32.51
C LYS A 128 -46.35 -65.88 32.54
N ILE A 129 -46.64 -65.28 33.70
CA ILE A 129 -46.52 -63.83 33.92
C ILE A 129 -45.09 -63.37 33.66
N HIS A 130 -44.11 -64.04 34.28
CA HIS A 130 -42.69 -63.68 34.15
C HIS A 130 -42.22 -63.75 32.70
N SER A 131 -42.51 -64.86 31.99
CA SER A 131 -42.11 -65.03 30.59
C SER A 131 -42.70 -63.96 29.67
N LEU A 132 -43.97 -63.60 29.85
CA LEU A 132 -44.62 -62.59 29.01
C LEU A 132 -44.14 -61.16 29.32
N LEU A 133 -43.90 -60.83 30.58
CA LEU A 133 -43.30 -59.55 30.97
C LEU A 133 -41.87 -59.41 30.43
N GLU A 134 -41.05 -60.47 30.51
CA GLU A 134 -39.69 -60.49 29.96
C GLU A 134 -39.70 -60.30 28.43
N HIS A 135 -40.60 -60.97 27.71
CA HIS A 135 -40.74 -60.79 26.27
C HIS A 135 -41.15 -59.36 25.90
N GLU A 136 -42.08 -58.76 26.63
CA GLU A 136 -42.52 -57.39 26.39
C GLU A 136 -41.42 -56.37 26.70
N HIS A 137 -40.63 -56.61 27.76
CA HIS A 137 -39.46 -55.82 28.09
C HIS A 137 -38.44 -55.81 26.93
N ASN A 138 -38.03 -57.00 26.48
CA ASN A 138 -37.07 -57.17 25.39
C ASN A 138 -37.54 -56.52 24.09
N ARG A 139 -38.85 -56.60 23.79
CA ARG A 139 -39.44 -55.97 22.60
C ARG A 139 -39.30 -54.44 22.64
N CYS A 140 -39.65 -53.82 23.76
CA CYS A 140 -39.56 -52.37 23.95
C CYS A 140 -38.11 -51.88 23.92
N GLU A 141 -37.18 -52.63 24.52
CA GLU A 141 -35.75 -52.31 24.50
C GLU A 141 -35.19 -52.35 23.06
N LEU A 142 -35.50 -53.40 22.29
CA LEU A 142 -35.08 -53.52 20.89
C LEU A 142 -35.61 -52.37 20.02
N GLN A 143 -36.87 -51.96 20.21
CA GLN A 143 -37.43 -50.81 19.49
C GLN A 143 -36.70 -49.51 19.82
N THR A 144 -36.42 -49.29 21.10
CA THR A 144 -35.69 -48.09 21.57
C THR A 144 -34.28 -48.06 20.98
N LEU A 145 -33.57 -49.19 21.03
CA LEU A 145 -32.22 -49.29 20.49
C LEU A 145 -32.19 -49.09 18.97
N SER A 146 -33.17 -49.65 18.24
CA SER A 146 -33.29 -49.46 16.79
C SER A 146 -33.48 -47.98 16.44
N GLN A 147 -34.37 -47.28 17.14
CA GLN A 147 -34.60 -45.84 16.92
C GLN A 147 -33.35 -45.01 17.27
N GLN A 148 -32.63 -45.36 18.34
CA GLN A 148 -31.37 -44.70 18.69
C GLN A 148 -30.32 -44.90 17.60
N LEU A 149 -30.21 -46.11 17.05
CA LEU A 149 -29.28 -46.41 15.95
C LEU A 149 -29.63 -45.62 14.68
N GLU A 150 -30.90 -45.55 14.31
CA GLU A 150 -31.36 -44.76 13.15
C GLU A 150 -31.05 -43.27 13.33
N ARG A 151 -31.34 -42.71 14.51
CA ARG A 151 -31.00 -41.31 14.82
C ARG A 151 -29.50 -41.05 14.76
N ALA A 152 -28.69 -41.95 15.32
CA ALA A 152 -27.23 -41.82 15.27
C ALA A 152 -26.69 -41.92 13.84
N ARG A 153 -27.24 -42.81 13.00
CA ARG A 153 -26.88 -42.93 11.59
C ARG A 153 -27.24 -41.67 10.80
N ALA A 154 -28.47 -41.17 10.96
CA ALA A 154 -28.93 -39.96 10.29
C ALA A 154 -28.10 -38.73 10.70
N PHE A 155 -27.78 -38.61 11.99
CA PHE A 155 -26.90 -37.55 12.49
C PHE A 155 -25.50 -37.62 11.86
N ASN A 156 -24.86 -38.79 11.85
CA ASN A 156 -23.53 -38.96 11.26
C ASN A 156 -23.51 -38.66 9.75
N ALA A 157 -24.52 -39.11 9.00
CA ALA A 157 -24.65 -38.79 7.57
C ALA A 157 -24.76 -37.27 7.35
N SER A 158 -25.61 -36.60 8.14
CA SER A 158 -25.77 -35.14 8.06
C SER A 158 -24.48 -34.38 8.38
N VAL A 159 -23.64 -34.87 9.30
CA VAL A 159 -22.34 -34.25 9.60
C VAL A 159 -21.39 -34.37 8.41
N LEU A 160 -21.34 -35.54 7.76
CA LEU A 160 -20.49 -35.76 6.59
C LEU A 160 -20.96 -34.95 5.36
N ASP A 161 -22.28 -34.81 5.17
CA ASP A 161 -22.87 -34.06 4.05
C ASP A 161 -22.65 -32.55 4.14
N ASN A 162 -22.59 -32.01 5.36
CA ASN A 162 -22.37 -30.58 5.60
C ASN A 162 -20.90 -30.22 5.88
N ALA A 163 -19.99 -31.21 5.85
CA ALA A 163 -18.57 -30.94 5.98
C ALA A 163 -18.06 -30.17 4.75
N ALA A 164 -17.33 -29.07 4.96
CA ALA A 164 -16.72 -28.30 3.88
C ALA A 164 -15.49 -29.00 3.27
N GLU A 165 -14.89 -29.92 4.01
CA GLU A 165 -13.73 -30.70 3.60
C GLU A 165 -14.18 -31.90 2.76
N GLY A 166 -13.41 -32.24 1.73
CA GLY A 166 -13.66 -33.43 0.93
C GLY A 166 -13.27 -34.67 1.74
N ILE A 167 -14.21 -35.59 1.96
CA ILE A 167 -13.99 -36.83 2.71
C ILE A 167 -14.21 -38.02 1.79
N LEU A 168 -13.23 -38.91 1.74
CA LEU A 168 -13.29 -40.21 1.08
C LEU A 168 -13.02 -41.33 2.07
N VAL A 169 -13.70 -42.47 1.90
CA VAL A 169 -13.31 -43.74 2.51
C VAL A 169 -12.82 -44.65 1.39
N VAL A 170 -11.62 -45.20 1.56
CA VAL A 170 -10.95 -46.03 0.56
C VAL A 170 -10.68 -47.41 1.14
N GLY A 171 -11.07 -48.45 0.42
CA GLY A 171 -10.85 -49.83 0.81
C GLY A 171 -9.38 -50.27 0.73
N GLU A 172 -9.08 -51.45 1.28
CA GLU A 172 -7.75 -52.06 1.17
C GLU A 172 -7.30 -52.30 -0.29
N ASP A 173 -8.23 -52.37 -1.23
CA ASP A 173 -8.00 -52.51 -2.68
C ASP A 173 -7.73 -51.18 -3.40
N GLY A 174 -7.87 -50.04 -2.73
CA GLY A 174 -7.65 -48.71 -3.28
C GLY A 174 -8.89 -48.10 -3.94
N ARG A 175 -10.04 -48.77 -3.86
CA ARG A 175 -11.30 -48.25 -4.39
C ARG A 175 -12.03 -47.41 -3.36
N ILE A 176 -12.63 -46.33 -3.84
CA ILE A 176 -13.47 -45.45 -3.02
C ILE A 176 -14.75 -46.21 -2.65
N GLN A 177 -15.03 -46.31 -1.36
CA GLN A 177 -16.24 -46.94 -0.80
C GLN A 177 -17.28 -45.90 -0.38
N PHE A 178 -16.85 -44.66 -0.12
CA PHE A 178 -17.72 -43.56 0.26
C PHE A 178 -17.06 -42.24 -0.15
N ALA A 179 -17.88 -41.29 -0.61
CA ALA A 179 -17.49 -39.92 -0.85
C ALA A 179 -18.57 -38.97 -0.32
N ASN A 180 -18.17 -37.89 0.33
CA ASN A 180 -19.12 -36.84 0.71
C ASN A 180 -19.37 -35.87 -0.46
N PRO A 181 -20.45 -35.06 -0.40
CA PRO A 181 -20.77 -34.07 -1.42
C PRO A 181 -19.65 -33.04 -1.67
N ALA A 182 -18.92 -32.62 -0.63
CA ALA A 182 -17.82 -31.67 -0.78
C ALA A 182 -16.68 -32.22 -1.66
N MET A 183 -16.33 -33.51 -1.54
CA MET A 183 -15.33 -34.14 -2.41
C MET A 183 -15.81 -34.17 -3.88
N ALA A 184 -17.08 -34.52 -4.10
CA ALA A 184 -17.67 -34.53 -5.43
C ALA A 184 -17.61 -33.13 -6.09
N GLN A 185 -17.96 -32.08 -5.34
CA GLN A 185 -17.86 -30.69 -5.79
C GLN A 185 -16.40 -30.29 -6.09
N MET A 186 -15.45 -30.61 -5.21
CA MET A 186 -14.03 -30.34 -5.42
C MET A 186 -13.48 -30.99 -6.70
N LEU A 187 -13.97 -32.17 -7.06
CA LEU A 187 -13.52 -32.93 -8.23
C LEU A 187 -14.34 -32.67 -9.50
N ASP A 188 -15.27 -31.70 -9.49
CA ASP A 188 -16.18 -31.38 -10.60
C ASP A 188 -17.10 -32.55 -11.02
N GLY A 189 -17.53 -33.40 -10.09
CA GLY A 189 -18.37 -34.58 -10.37
C GLY A 189 -19.53 -34.77 -9.39
N GLU A 190 -20.20 -35.92 -9.47
CA GLU A 190 -21.23 -36.35 -8.52
C GLU A 190 -20.70 -37.48 -7.59
N VAL A 191 -21.33 -37.66 -6.43
CA VAL A 191 -20.91 -38.69 -5.44
C VAL A 191 -20.93 -40.09 -6.08
N GLY A 192 -21.92 -40.37 -6.92
CA GLY A 192 -22.05 -41.66 -7.62
C GLY A 192 -20.92 -41.94 -8.61
N ASP A 193 -20.22 -40.90 -9.10
CA ASP A 193 -19.10 -41.06 -10.02
C ASP A 193 -17.79 -41.44 -9.31
N LEU A 194 -17.73 -41.22 -7.99
CA LEU A 194 -16.54 -41.47 -7.17
C LEU A 194 -16.52 -42.89 -6.62
N GLU A 195 -17.68 -43.43 -6.24
CA GLU A 195 -17.78 -44.76 -5.64
C GLU A 195 -17.32 -45.86 -6.61
N GLY A 196 -16.43 -46.73 -6.14
CA GLY A 196 -15.84 -47.82 -6.91
C GLY A 196 -14.65 -47.42 -7.80
N VAL A 197 -14.36 -46.13 -7.95
CA VAL A 197 -13.20 -45.64 -8.71
C VAL A 197 -11.91 -45.76 -7.91
N ASP A 198 -10.78 -45.94 -8.60
CA ASP A 198 -9.45 -45.99 -7.99
C ASP A 198 -9.03 -44.60 -7.52
N LEU A 199 -8.71 -44.45 -6.23
CA LEU A 199 -8.23 -43.20 -5.64
C LEU A 199 -7.04 -42.61 -6.42
N LEU A 200 -6.12 -43.46 -6.88
CA LEU A 200 -4.89 -43.01 -7.53
C LEU A 200 -5.14 -42.31 -8.87
N SER A 201 -6.30 -42.53 -9.50
CA SER A 201 -6.67 -41.84 -10.74
C SER A 201 -6.81 -40.32 -10.55
N PHE A 202 -7.05 -39.87 -9.32
CA PHE A 202 -7.21 -38.46 -8.98
C PHE A 202 -5.93 -37.81 -8.46
N LEU A 203 -4.87 -38.54 -8.07
CA LEU A 203 -3.66 -37.96 -7.46
C LEU A 203 -2.54 -37.73 -8.48
N LYS A 204 -1.98 -36.51 -8.54
CA LYS A 204 -0.93 -36.14 -9.52
C LYS A 204 0.51 -36.20 -9.00
N ASN A 205 0.77 -36.08 -7.69
CA ASN A 205 2.11 -36.20 -7.07
C ASN A 205 2.02 -36.13 -5.52
N PRO A 206 2.99 -36.69 -4.74
CA PRO A 206 4.21 -37.38 -5.17
C PRO A 206 4.13 -38.93 -5.12
N ALA A 207 4.64 -39.57 -6.16
CA ALA A 207 5.00 -41.00 -6.23
C ALA A 207 3.87 -42.05 -6.24
N SER A 208 2.88 -41.93 -7.14
CA SER A 208 2.11 -43.11 -7.54
C SER A 208 1.69 -43.08 -9.01
N GLU A 209 2.66 -43.21 -9.92
CA GLU A 209 2.42 -43.85 -11.23
C GLU A 209 2.25 -45.39 -11.10
N GLY A 210 1.89 -45.88 -9.91
CA GLY A 210 1.91 -47.29 -9.54
C GLY A 210 0.58 -47.76 -8.96
N ARG A 211 0.43 -49.08 -8.80
CA ARG A 211 -0.74 -49.70 -8.17
C ARG A 211 -0.88 -49.23 -6.72
N TRP A 212 -2.12 -49.11 -6.22
CA TRP A 212 -2.47 -48.75 -4.83
C TRP A 212 -1.54 -49.37 -3.77
N LEU A 213 -1.25 -50.66 -3.91
CA LEU A 213 -0.37 -51.47 -3.06
C LEU A 213 1.06 -50.92 -2.87
N GLN A 214 1.53 -50.02 -3.73
CA GLN A 214 2.88 -49.44 -3.70
C GLN A 214 2.91 -48.00 -3.20
N SER A 215 1.74 -47.36 -3.05
CA SER A 215 1.59 -45.97 -2.63
C SER A 215 2.05 -45.74 -1.19
N GLU A 216 2.52 -44.53 -0.88
CA GLU A 216 2.85 -44.12 0.50
C GLU A 216 1.63 -44.20 1.42
N SER A 217 0.44 -43.87 0.88
CA SER A 217 -0.84 -44.00 1.59
C SER A 217 -1.09 -45.44 2.06
N TYR A 218 -0.86 -46.43 1.19
CA TYR A 218 -1.03 -47.85 1.55
C TYR A 218 0.02 -48.34 2.57
N ARG A 219 1.27 -47.87 2.47
CA ARG A 219 2.31 -48.20 3.47
C ARG A 219 1.95 -47.70 4.86
N HIS A 220 1.42 -46.48 4.95
CA HIS A 220 0.97 -45.89 6.22
C HIS A 220 -0.28 -46.59 6.75
N PHE A 221 -1.22 -46.94 5.86
CA PHE A 221 -2.35 -47.80 6.22
C PHE A 221 -1.90 -49.13 6.85
N LYS A 222 -0.91 -49.83 6.27
CA LYS A 222 -0.36 -51.08 6.85
C LYS A 222 0.34 -50.89 8.19
N ARG A 223 0.86 -49.69 8.47
CA ARG A 223 1.57 -49.35 9.72
C ARG A 223 0.66 -48.74 10.78
N ASP A 224 -0.64 -48.64 10.51
CA ASP A 224 -1.62 -47.98 11.38
C ASP A 224 -1.24 -46.50 11.69
N ALA A 225 -0.67 -45.82 10.70
CA ALA A 225 -0.11 -44.48 10.83
C ALA A 225 -0.85 -43.47 9.93
N THR A 226 -0.92 -42.21 10.38
CA THR A 226 -1.46 -41.11 9.57
C THR A 226 -0.40 -40.58 8.61
N TYR A 227 -0.77 -40.41 7.34
CA TYR A 227 0.06 -39.82 6.29
C TYR A 227 -0.50 -38.46 5.88
N ARG A 228 0.35 -37.43 5.83
CA ARG A 228 -0.05 -36.06 5.47
C ARG A 228 0.76 -35.55 4.29
N VAL A 229 0.07 -34.94 3.34
CA VAL A 229 0.66 -34.25 2.19
C VAL A 229 0.17 -32.81 2.23
N HIS A 230 1.07 -31.88 2.53
CA HIS A 230 0.73 -30.46 2.63
C HIS A 230 0.58 -29.78 1.27
N GLU A 231 1.24 -30.32 0.23
CA GLU A 231 1.19 -29.81 -1.15
C GLU A 231 0.84 -30.94 -2.12
N GLY A 232 -0.44 -31.33 -2.14
CA GLY A 232 -0.99 -32.29 -3.09
C GLY A 232 -1.62 -31.60 -4.30
N MET A 233 -1.75 -32.34 -5.39
CA MET A 233 -2.53 -31.93 -6.55
C MET A 233 -3.48 -33.06 -6.92
N MET A 234 -4.78 -32.75 -6.94
CA MET A 234 -5.81 -33.66 -7.44
C MET A 234 -6.21 -33.28 -8.87
N ARG A 235 -6.57 -34.27 -9.68
CA ARG A 235 -7.13 -34.08 -11.02
C ARG A 235 -8.65 -34.08 -10.92
N THR A 236 -9.31 -33.11 -11.52
CA THR A 236 -10.78 -33.09 -11.59
C THR A 236 -11.28 -33.91 -12.77
N PHE A 237 -12.55 -34.32 -12.76
CA PHE A 237 -13.17 -35.08 -13.86
C PHE A 237 -13.13 -34.32 -15.20
N LYS A 238 -13.15 -32.98 -15.16
CA LYS A 238 -13.06 -32.12 -16.35
C LYS A 238 -11.62 -31.90 -16.85
N GLY A 239 -10.63 -32.57 -16.27
CA GLY A 239 -9.22 -32.45 -16.64
C GLY A 239 -8.48 -31.29 -15.96
N GLY A 240 -9.13 -30.58 -15.03
CA GLY A 240 -8.51 -29.55 -14.20
C GLY A 240 -7.54 -30.13 -13.17
N CYS A 241 -6.78 -29.25 -12.50
CA CYS A 241 -5.94 -29.61 -11.36
C CYS A 241 -6.30 -28.75 -10.15
N LEU A 242 -6.60 -29.39 -9.04
CA LEU A 242 -6.95 -28.76 -7.77
C LEU A 242 -5.78 -28.92 -6.77
N PRO A 243 -5.19 -27.83 -6.27
CA PRO A 243 -4.23 -27.90 -5.16
C PRO A 243 -4.95 -28.26 -3.86
N VAL A 244 -4.47 -29.29 -3.17
CA VAL A 244 -5.09 -29.80 -1.94
C VAL A 244 -4.07 -30.13 -0.87
N ALA A 245 -4.47 -29.99 0.40
CA ALA A 245 -3.78 -30.64 1.51
C ALA A 245 -4.51 -31.95 1.84
N LEU A 246 -3.77 -33.05 1.93
CA LEU A 246 -4.33 -34.39 2.13
C LEU A 246 -3.92 -34.95 3.49
N SER A 247 -4.87 -35.56 4.19
CA SER A 247 -4.62 -36.35 5.39
C SER A 247 -5.26 -37.73 5.21
N CYS A 248 -4.45 -38.78 5.28
CA CYS A 248 -4.86 -40.16 5.16
C CYS A 248 -4.69 -40.86 6.51
N SER A 249 -5.77 -41.37 7.08
CA SER A 249 -5.76 -42.05 8.39
C SER A 249 -6.48 -43.40 8.30
N PRO A 250 -5.89 -44.49 8.81
CA PRO A 250 -6.52 -45.80 8.82
C PRO A 250 -7.73 -45.82 9.76
N LEU A 251 -8.79 -46.51 9.37
CA LEU A 251 -9.91 -46.84 10.25
C LEU A 251 -9.59 -48.08 11.10
N PRO A 252 -10.31 -48.30 12.23
CA PRO A 252 -10.10 -49.47 13.07
C PRO A 252 -10.11 -50.79 12.28
N ARG A 253 -9.25 -51.74 12.66
CA ARG A 253 -8.95 -52.98 11.91
C ARG A 253 -10.16 -53.81 11.44
N GLN A 254 -11.31 -53.66 12.07
CA GLN A 254 -12.55 -54.33 11.67
C GLN A 254 -13.10 -53.82 10.33
N GLN A 255 -12.85 -52.56 9.96
CA GLN A 255 -13.38 -51.93 8.75
C GLN A 255 -12.44 -52.05 7.53
N ARG A 256 -11.14 -52.35 7.73
CA ARG A 256 -10.12 -52.51 6.67
C ARG A 256 -10.17 -51.42 5.58
N ALA A 257 -10.35 -50.17 6.01
CA ALA A 257 -10.45 -49.02 5.14
C ALA A 257 -9.64 -47.84 5.70
N MET A 258 -9.46 -46.82 4.88
CA MET A 258 -8.72 -45.61 5.20
C MET A 258 -9.59 -44.39 4.89
N VAL A 259 -9.63 -43.43 5.80
CA VAL A 259 -10.25 -42.13 5.56
C VAL A 259 -9.21 -41.20 4.95
N LEU A 260 -9.59 -40.51 3.88
CA LEU A 260 -8.82 -39.45 3.26
C LEU A 260 -9.62 -38.16 3.35
N ILE A 261 -9.02 -37.14 3.95
CA ILE A 261 -9.56 -35.79 4.03
C ILE A 261 -8.74 -34.91 3.08
N ALA A 262 -9.41 -34.20 2.19
CA ALA A 262 -8.81 -33.21 1.29
C ALA A 262 -9.36 -31.81 1.62
N LEU A 263 -8.44 -30.87 1.79
CA LEU A 263 -8.74 -29.45 1.95
C LEU A 263 -8.33 -28.72 0.68
N ASP A 264 -9.25 -27.97 0.07
CA ASP A 264 -8.97 -27.12 -1.09
C ASP A 264 -8.06 -25.95 -0.70
N MET A 265 -6.89 -25.88 -1.34
CA MET A 265 -5.88 -24.85 -1.11
C MET A 265 -5.89 -23.74 -2.18
N SER A 266 -6.86 -23.74 -3.09
CA SER A 266 -6.93 -22.82 -4.23
C SER A 266 -7.06 -21.37 -3.78
N VAL A 267 -7.97 -21.08 -2.86
CA VAL A 267 -8.18 -19.73 -2.32
C VAL A 267 -6.93 -19.24 -1.60
N VAL A 268 -6.33 -20.10 -0.78
CA VAL A 268 -5.10 -19.76 -0.02
C VAL A 268 -3.93 -19.50 -0.97
N ARG A 269 -3.74 -20.33 -2.00
CA ARG A 269 -2.69 -20.11 -3.01
C ARG A 269 -2.91 -18.85 -3.84
N ASN A 270 -4.14 -18.58 -4.27
CA ASN A 270 -4.45 -17.38 -5.03
C ASN A 270 -4.21 -16.13 -4.17
N LEU A 271 -4.67 -16.13 -2.92
CA LEU A 271 -4.41 -15.05 -1.98
C LEU A 271 -2.91 -14.87 -1.71
N HIS A 272 -2.15 -15.96 -1.56
CA HIS A 272 -0.71 -15.89 -1.39
C HIS A 272 -0.01 -15.30 -2.61
N ALA A 273 -0.37 -15.74 -3.82
CA ALA A 273 0.16 -15.19 -5.07
C ALA A 273 -0.21 -13.71 -5.26
N GLN A 274 -1.43 -13.31 -4.88
CA GLN A 274 -1.85 -11.91 -4.88
C GLN A 274 -1.04 -11.08 -3.88
N LEU A 275 -0.86 -11.56 -2.64
CA LEU A 275 -0.04 -10.91 -1.62
C LEU A 275 1.42 -10.78 -2.05
N GLU A 276 2.00 -11.81 -2.66
CA GLU A 276 3.34 -11.75 -3.23
C GLU A 276 3.41 -10.69 -4.32
N SER A 277 2.44 -10.63 -5.25
CA SER A 277 2.40 -9.63 -6.31
C SER A 277 2.27 -8.20 -5.75
N GLN A 278 1.43 -8.00 -4.72
CA GLN A 278 1.25 -6.70 -4.05
C GLN A 278 2.48 -6.29 -3.25
N ALA A 279 3.25 -7.26 -2.74
CA ALA A 279 4.47 -6.97 -2.00
C ALA A 279 5.59 -6.40 -2.89
N VAL A 280 5.56 -6.65 -4.21
CA VAL A 280 6.64 -6.25 -5.15
C VAL A 280 6.20 -5.31 -6.27
N THR A 281 4.90 -4.98 -6.38
CA THR A 281 4.37 -4.04 -7.39
C THR A 281 3.77 -2.77 -6.76
N ASP A 282 3.77 -1.68 -7.52
CA ASP A 282 3.10 -0.42 -7.19
C ASP A 282 1.62 -0.52 -7.57
N SER A 283 0.73 -0.23 -6.62
CA SER A 283 -0.72 -0.41 -6.80
C SER A 283 -1.35 0.55 -7.82
N LEU A 284 -0.71 1.71 -8.07
CA LEU A 284 -1.22 2.70 -9.01
C LEU A 284 -0.84 2.36 -10.46
N THR A 285 0.44 2.08 -10.69
CA THR A 285 1.01 1.93 -12.04
C THR A 285 1.17 0.48 -12.49
N GLY A 286 1.12 -0.49 -11.57
CA GLY A 286 1.37 -1.90 -11.85
C GLY A 286 2.84 -2.22 -12.20
N LEU A 287 3.74 -1.24 -12.06
CA LEU A 287 5.19 -1.42 -12.18
C LEU A 287 5.76 -2.08 -10.92
N LEU A 288 7.04 -2.43 -10.91
CA LEU A 288 7.69 -2.86 -9.67
C LEU A 288 7.66 -1.71 -8.65
N ASN A 289 7.48 -2.04 -7.37
CA ASN A 289 7.69 -1.09 -6.29
C ASN A 289 9.18 -1.13 -5.86
N ARG A 290 9.54 -0.31 -4.88
CA ARG A 290 10.90 -0.24 -4.34
C ARG A 290 11.48 -1.62 -3.95
N ARG A 291 10.67 -2.49 -3.32
CA ARG A 291 11.10 -3.83 -2.90
C ARG A 291 11.31 -4.75 -4.12
N GLY A 292 10.38 -4.72 -5.08
CA GLY A 292 10.51 -5.47 -6.33
C GLY A 292 11.74 -5.07 -7.15
N PHE A 293 12.02 -3.76 -7.24
CA PHE A 293 13.22 -3.27 -7.91
C PHE A 293 14.51 -3.72 -7.22
N HIS A 294 14.55 -3.68 -5.88
CA HIS A 294 15.70 -4.13 -5.11
C HIS A 294 16.03 -5.60 -5.41
N GLN A 295 15.02 -6.47 -5.43
CA GLN A 295 15.18 -7.89 -5.77
C GLN A 295 15.64 -8.11 -7.22
N ALA A 296 15.11 -7.33 -8.16
CA ALA A 296 15.53 -7.39 -9.56
C ALA A 296 17.00 -6.97 -9.74
N LEU A 297 17.43 -5.90 -9.05
CA LEU A 297 18.80 -5.40 -9.07
C LEU A 297 19.78 -6.34 -8.35
N GLU A 298 19.43 -6.92 -7.20
CA GLU A 298 20.23 -7.98 -6.54
C GLU A 298 20.44 -9.18 -7.48
N SER A 299 19.36 -9.61 -8.14
CA SER A 299 19.41 -10.71 -9.09
C SER A 299 20.29 -10.40 -10.30
N ALA A 300 20.28 -9.15 -10.80
CA ALA A 300 21.13 -8.70 -11.89
C ALA A 300 22.61 -8.67 -11.47
N LEU A 301 22.94 -8.08 -10.32
CA LEU A 301 24.31 -8.05 -9.80
C LEU A 301 24.89 -9.46 -9.61
N ALA A 302 24.10 -10.41 -9.09
CA ALA A 302 24.51 -11.81 -8.94
C ALA A 302 24.75 -12.54 -10.29
N ARG A 303 24.13 -12.09 -11.39
CA ARG A 303 24.41 -12.60 -12.75
C ARG A 303 25.69 -12.00 -13.34
N ILE A 304 25.99 -10.74 -13.04
CA ILE A 304 27.17 -10.03 -13.56
C ILE A 304 28.46 -10.67 -13.05
N GLU A 305 28.52 -11.08 -11.78
CA GLU A 305 29.70 -11.75 -11.20
C GLU A 305 30.18 -12.96 -12.02
N ARG A 306 29.29 -13.56 -12.82
CA ARG A 306 29.61 -14.72 -13.67
C ARG A 306 29.84 -14.39 -15.15
N SER A 307 29.29 -13.27 -15.65
CA SER A 307 29.26 -12.94 -17.09
C SER A 307 30.18 -11.78 -17.48
N GLY A 308 30.59 -10.94 -16.52
CA GLY A 308 31.45 -9.77 -16.76
C GLY A 308 30.75 -8.61 -17.51
N GLN A 309 29.43 -8.67 -17.67
CA GLN A 309 28.66 -7.65 -18.39
C GLN A 309 28.24 -6.48 -17.49
N ARG A 310 28.05 -5.31 -18.09
CA ARG A 310 27.71 -4.07 -17.35
C ARG A 310 26.20 -3.94 -17.18
N VAL A 311 25.81 -3.29 -16.10
CA VAL A 311 24.42 -2.94 -15.79
C VAL A 311 24.36 -1.46 -15.45
N ALA A 312 23.29 -0.79 -15.86
CA ALA A 312 23.04 0.60 -15.48
C ALA A 312 21.69 0.73 -14.78
N VAL A 313 21.69 1.59 -13.76
CA VAL A 313 20.49 2.03 -13.05
C VAL A 313 20.22 3.47 -13.48
N LEU A 314 19.02 3.71 -13.98
CA LEU A 314 18.51 5.04 -14.29
C LEU A 314 17.53 5.43 -13.18
N TYR A 315 17.72 6.59 -12.58
CA TYR A 315 16.80 7.22 -11.65
C TYR A 315 16.15 8.41 -12.35
N LEU A 316 14.84 8.44 -12.45
CA LEU A 316 14.07 9.43 -13.19
C LEU A 316 13.12 10.14 -12.25
N ASP A 317 12.98 11.45 -12.43
CA ASP A 317 12.00 12.26 -11.72
C ASP A 317 11.27 13.18 -12.71
N LEU A 318 9.96 13.30 -12.54
CA LEU A 318 9.10 14.08 -13.42
C LEU A 318 9.09 15.56 -13.02
N ASP A 319 9.78 16.37 -13.81
CA ASP A 319 9.90 17.80 -13.58
C ASP A 319 8.53 18.50 -13.67
N GLY A 320 8.17 19.20 -12.59
CA GLY A 320 6.93 20.00 -12.54
C GLY A 320 5.68 19.23 -12.15
N PHE A 321 5.77 17.93 -11.84
CA PHE A 321 4.63 17.11 -11.43
C PHE A 321 3.87 17.69 -10.22
N LYS A 322 4.59 18.23 -9.23
CA LYS A 322 3.97 18.89 -8.08
C LYS A 322 3.05 20.06 -8.47
N ARG A 323 3.45 20.88 -9.45
CA ARG A 323 2.60 21.99 -9.93
C ARG A 323 1.31 21.49 -10.56
N ILE A 324 1.36 20.33 -11.24
CA ILE A 324 0.19 19.69 -11.83
C ILE A 324 -0.77 19.22 -10.72
N ASN A 325 -0.25 18.52 -9.70
CA ASN A 325 -1.08 18.13 -8.55
C ASN A 325 -1.71 19.34 -7.85
N ASP A 326 -0.94 20.40 -7.64
CA ASP A 326 -1.40 21.62 -6.95
C ASP A 326 -2.45 22.38 -7.79
N SER A 327 -2.39 22.31 -9.12
CA SER A 327 -3.27 23.07 -10.02
C SER A 327 -4.50 22.29 -10.51
N LEU A 328 -4.37 20.99 -10.76
CA LEU A 328 -5.38 20.13 -11.40
C LEU A 328 -5.89 19.01 -10.48
N GLY A 329 -5.30 18.84 -9.29
CA GLY A 329 -5.70 17.84 -8.31
C GLY A 329 -5.01 16.49 -8.49
N HIS A 330 -5.07 15.68 -7.42
CA HIS A 330 -4.37 14.39 -7.34
C HIS A 330 -4.90 13.34 -8.33
N ASP A 331 -6.20 13.34 -8.67
CA ASP A 331 -6.76 12.37 -9.60
C ASP A 331 -6.16 12.49 -11.01
N VAL A 332 -5.89 13.72 -11.46
CA VAL A 332 -5.22 14.00 -12.73
C VAL A 332 -3.75 13.59 -12.67
N GLY A 333 -3.08 13.85 -11.55
CA GLY A 333 -1.72 13.39 -11.30
C GLY A 333 -1.60 11.86 -11.35
N ASP A 334 -2.55 11.14 -10.78
CA ASP A 334 -2.58 9.68 -10.78
C ASP A 334 -2.78 9.11 -12.19
N GLN A 335 -3.63 9.73 -13.01
CA GLN A 335 -3.78 9.36 -14.43
C GLN A 335 -2.48 9.62 -15.21
N LEU A 336 -1.82 10.75 -14.96
CA LEU A 336 -0.55 11.09 -15.58
C LEU A 336 0.53 10.06 -15.24
N LEU A 337 0.65 9.66 -13.97
CA LEU A 337 1.61 8.65 -13.52
C LEU A 337 1.39 7.28 -14.18
N ARG A 338 0.13 6.86 -14.35
CA ARG A 338 -0.20 5.62 -15.08
C ARG A 338 0.25 5.72 -16.54
N ARG A 339 -0.08 6.83 -17.21
CA ARG A 339 0.26 7.05 -18.62
C ARG A 339 1.77 7.07 -18.84
N VAL A 340 2.49 7.80 -18.00
CA VAL A 340 3.97 7.87 -18.04
C VAL A 340 4.55 6.48 -17.75
N GLY A 341 4.03 5.73 -16.77
CA GLY A 341 4.48 4.38 -16.48
C GLY A 341 4.35 3.42 -17.68
N GLU A 342 3.21 3.44 -18.38
CA GLU A 342 2.99 2.65 -19.60
C GLU A 342 3.95 3.04 -20.72
N GLN A 343 4.12 4.35 -20.91
CA GLN A 343 5.01 4.95 -21.89
C GLN A 343 6.49 4.56 -21.69
N LEU A 344 6.98 4.67 -20.46
CA LEU A 344 8.33 4.24 -20.08
C LEU A 344 8.50 2.74 -20.29
N LYS A 345 7.50 1.93 -19.89
CA LYS A 345 7.53 0.47 -20.05
C LYS A 345 7.59 0.03 -21.51
N ALA A 346 6.86 0.71 -22.41
CA ALA A 346 6.87 0.44 -23.84
C ALA A 346 8.21 0.82 -24.52
N CYS A 347 8.96 1.74 -23.93
CA CYS A 347 10.25 2.18 -24.43
C CYS A 347 11.38 1.19 -24.12
N LEU A 348 11.25 0.44 -23.03
CA LEU A 348 12.23 -0.51 -22.50
C LEU A 348 12.10 -1.91 -23.10
N ARG A 349 13.19 -2.70 -23.05
CA ARG A 349 13.20 -4.07 -23.57
C ARG A 349 12.54 -5.03 -22.57
N PRO A 350 12.09 -6.22 -23.00
CA PRO A 350 11.48 -7.22 -22.10
C PRO A 350 12.37 -7.69 -20.93
N TYR A 351 13.69 -7.55 -21.06
CA TYR A 351 14.66 -7.92 -20.01
C TYR A 351 15.03 -6.76 -19.08
N ASP A 352 14.66 -5.52 -19.44
CA ASP A 352 14.86 -4.35 -18.60
C ASP A 352 13.75 -4.32 -17.54
N SER A 353 14.07 -3.85 -16.34
CA SER A 353 13.08 -3.75 -15.25
C SER A 353 12.74 -2.29 -15.00
N LEU A 354 11.45 -1.97 -14.87
CA LEU A 354 10.96 -0.64 -14.55
C LEU A 354 10.20 -0.66 -13.23
N ALA A 355 10.48 0.31 -12.37
CA ALA A 355 9.84 0.48 -11.09
C ALA A 355 9.43 1.93 -10.84
N ARG A 356 8.46 2.10 -9.94
CA ARG A 356 8.12 3.36 -9.32
C ARG A 356 8.51 3.30 -7.85
N ILE A 357 9.40 4.19 -7.42
CA ILE A 357 9.96 4.18 -6.06
C ILE A 357 9.05 4.92 -5.09
N GLY A 358 8.39 5.98 -5.57
CA GLY A 358 7.39 6.76 -4.83
C GLY A 358 7.13 8.09 -5.52
N GLY A 359 5.97 8.72 -5.28
CA GLY A 359 5.65 10.03 -5.85
C GLY A 359 5.74 10.05 -7.38
N ASP A 360 6.59 10.94 -7.89
CA ASP A 360 6.96 11.17 -9.28
C ASP A 360 8.27 10.49 -9.71
N GLU A 361 8.82 9.60 -8.88
CA GLU A 361 10.12 8.96 -9.10
C GLU A 361 9.99 7.55 -9.70
N PHE A 362 10.70 7.34 -10.81
CA PHE A 362 10.79 6.07 -11.52
C PHE A 362 12.24 5.59 -11.59
N THR A 363 12.45 4.28 -11.57
CA THR A 363 13.79 3.70 -11.78
C THR A 363 13.76 2.61 -12.82
N ALA A 364 14.73 2.63 -13.73
CA ALA A 364 14.92 1.60 -14.75
C ALA A 364 16.25 0.88 -14.54
N LEU A 365 16.22 -0.44 -14.71
CA LEU A 365 17.37 -1.32 -14.68
C LEU A 365 17.63 -1.81 -16.10
N LEU A 366 18.77 -1.43 -16.66
CA LEU A 366 19.22 -1.86 -17.98
C LEU A 366 20.23 -2.99 -17.81
N ASP A 367 19.86 -4.18 -18.26
CA ASP A 367 20.71 -5.37 -18.18
C ASP A 367 21.52 -5.56 -19.47
N ASN A 368 22.71 -6.18 -19.36
CA ASN A 368 23.56 -6.53 -20.50
C ASN A 368 23.92 -5.33 -21.42
N LEU A 369 24.57 -4.32 -20.85
CA LEU A 369 25.09 -3.18 -21.60
C LEU A 369 26.51 -3.44 -22.14
N GLY A 370 26.73 -3.08 -23.41
CA GLY A 370 28.06 -3.12 -24.03
C GLY A 370 28.91 -1.93 -23.58
N HIS A 371 28.37 -0.72 -23.69
CA HIS A 371 29.03 0.52 -23.28
C HIS A 371 28.11 1.42 -22.43
N PRO A 372 28.66 2.26 -21.53
CA PRO A 372 27.88 3.22 -20.75
C PRO A 372 27.01 4.17 -21.61
N GLU A 373 27.47 4.49 -22.83
CA GLU A 373 26.75 5.33 -23.80
C GLU A 373 25.40 4.74 -24.23
N ASP A 374 25.22 3.42 -24.14
CA ASP A 374 23.94 2.79 -24.44
C ASP A 374 22.87 3.19 -23.41
N ALA A 375 23.26 3.38 -22.15
CA ALA A 375 22.37 3.89 -21.11
C ALA A 375 22.00 5.36 -21.34
N ALA A 376 22.91 6.18 -21.86
CA ALA A 376 22.63 7.57 -22.24
C ALA A 376 21.57 7.65 -23.34
N LYS A 377 21.69 6.84 -24.40
CA LYS A 377 20.70 6.79 -25.48
C LYS A 377 19.31 6.39 -24.97
N VAL A 378 19.24 5.47 -24.02
CA VAL A 378 17.97 5.10 -23.38
C VAL A 378 17.45 6.28 -22.56
N ALA A 379 18.29 6.94 -21.77
CA ALA A 379 17.89 8.11 -20.98
C ALA A 379 17.35 9.26 -21.84
N GLU A 380 18.03 9.63 -22.93
CA GLU A 380 17.56 10.63 -23.90
C GLU A 380 16.19 10.27 -24.46
N LYS A 381 16.02 9.02 -24.89
CA LYS A 381 14.74 8.54 -25.42
C LYS A 381 13.62 8.61 -24.38
N LEU A 382 13.90 8.30 -23.10
CA LEU A 382 12.91 8.41 -22.02
C LEU A 382 12.55 9.88 -21.76
N ILE A 383 13.53 10.79 -21.77
CA ILE A 383 13.30 12.24 -21.58
C ILE A 383 12.43 12.79 -22.71
N GLU A 384 12.77 12.51 -23.98
CA GLU A 384 11.99 12.96 -25.14
C GLU A 384 10.54 12.47 -25.08
N LEU A 385 10.35 11.21 -24.68
CA LEU A 385 9.05 10.57 -24.64
C LEU A 385 8.14 11.13 -23.54
N VAL A 386 8.73 11.49 -22.39
CA VAL A 386 8.01 12.18 -21.31
C VAL A 386 7.72 13.65 -21.67
N SER A 387 8.62 14.28 -22.44
CA SER A 387 8.56 15.70 -22.80
C SER A 387 7.53 16.08 -23.87
N VAL A 388 6.77 15.10 -24.36
CA VAL A 388 5.66 15.33 -25.29
C VAL A 388 4.52 16.10 -24.59
N ARG A 389 3.76 16.89 -25.35
CA ARG A 389 2.53 17.52 -24.84
C ARG A 389 1.53 16.45 -24.40
N HIS A 390 1.03 16.56 -23.18
CA HIS A 390 0.01 15.70 -22.62
C HIS A 390 -1.33 16.44 -22.59
N THR A 391 -2.37 15.80 -23.09
CA THR A 391 -3.76 16.26 -22.98
C THR A 391 -4.50 15.34 -22.02
N LEU A 392 -4.99 15.88 -20.90
CA LEU A 392 -5.89 15.22 -19.94
C LEU A 392 -7.07 16.17 -19.66
N ASP A 393 -8.29 15.65 -19.71
CA ASP A 393 -9.54 16.40 -19.47
C ASP A 393 -9.66 17.73 -20.27
N GLY A 394 -9.05 17.79 -21.46
CA GLY A 394 -9.08 18.95 -22.34
C GLY A 394 -8.05 20.06 -22.02
N VAL A 395 -7.18 19.85 -21.02
CA VAL A 395 -6.07 20.75 -20.67
C VAL A 395 -4.76 20.19 -21.21
N ASP A 396 -4.02 21.02 -21.94
CA ASP A 396 -2.68 20.69 -22.45
C ASP A 396 -1.61 21.16 -21.47
N PHE A 397 -0.66 20.27 -21.15
CA PHE A 397 0.52 20.62 -20.38
C PHE A 397 1.76 19.86 -20.87
N THR A 398 2.93 20.39 -20.55
CA THR A 398 4.23 19.80 -20.86
C THR A 398 4.91 19.37 -19.58
N LEU A 399 5.34 18.11 -19.54
CA LEU A 399 6.11 17.55 -18.42
C LEU A 399 7.59 17.47 -18.83
N GLY A 400 8.52 17.58 -17.89
CA GLY A 400 9.92 17.26 -18.14
C GLY A 400 10.33 15.99 -17.40
N ALA A 401 11.50 15.45 -17.72
CA ALA A 401 12.12 14.41 -16.90
C ALA A 401 13.60 14.70 -16.70
N SER A 402 14.05 14.58 -15.46
CA SER A 402 15.47 14.64 -15.11
C SER A 402 15.96 13.24 -14.76
N VAL A 403 17.08 12.82 -15.36
CA VAL A 403 17.56 11.43 -15.27
C VAL A 403 18.99 11.34 -14.73
N GLY A 404 19.21 10.46 -13.76
CA GLY A 404 20.52 10.13 -13.22
C GLY A 404 20.92 8.71 -13.60
N ILE A 405 22.16 8.53 -14.03
CA ILE A 405 22.66 7.25 -14.52
C ILE A 405 23.82 6.78 -13.64
N ALA A 406 23.71 5.59 -13.05
CA ALA A 406 24.80 4.92 -12.35
C ALA A 406 25.12 3.58 -13.02
N CYS A 407 26.39 3.35 -13.33
CA CYS A 407 26.87 2.13 -13.98
C CYS A 407 27.60 1.24 -12.98
N PHE A 408 27.37 -0.07 -13.05
CA PHE A 408 28.16 -1.07 -12.37
C PHE A 408 29.27 -1.59 -13.31
N PRO A 409 30.53 -1.73 -12.84
CA PRO A 409 31.00 -1.65 -11.45
C PRO A 409 31.48 -0.27 -10.95
N GLU A 410 31.42 0.79 -11.77
CA GLU A 410 32.06 2.08 -11.46
C GLU A 410 31.42 2.86 -10.30
N CYS A 411 30.11 2.72 -10.07
CA CYS A 411 29.32 3.61 -9.22
C CYS A 411 28.89 2.98 -7.87
N GLY A 412 29.50 1.86 -7.47
CA GLY A 412 29.24 1.19 -6.19
C GLY A 412 29.13 -0.34 -6.33
N GLN A 413 29.34 -1.07 -5.23
CA GLN A 413 29.27 -2.55 -5.20
C GLN A 413 27.99 -3.10 -4.55
N SER A 414 27.15 -2.24 -3.99
CA SER A 414 25.88 -2.62 -3.36
C SER A 414 24.70 -1.98 -4.07
N VAL A 415 23.54 -2.62 -3.95
CA VAL A 415 22.27 -2.11 -4.49
C VAL A 415 21.95 -0.71 -3.98
N GLU A 416 22.07 -0.48 -2.67
CA GLU A 416 21.88 0.84 -2.07
C GLU A 416 22.90 1.87 -2.59
N GLY A 417 24.16 1.45 -2.81
CA GLY A 417 25.19 2.32 -3.35
C GLY A 417 24.87 2.78 -4.78
N LEU A 418 24.47 1.86 -5.65
CA LEU A 418 24.06 2.16 -7.04
C LEU A 418 22.84 3.07 -7.09
N LEU A 419 21.79 2.78 -6.30
CA LEU A 419 20.59 3.60 -6.22
C LEU A 419 20.92 5.02 -5.75
N ARG A 420 21.74 5.15 -4.70
CA ARG A 420 22.18 6.46 -4.19
C ARG A 420 22.99 7.24 -5.23
N SER A 421 23.90 6.57 -5.93
CA SER A 421 24.68 7.19 -7.00
C SER A 421 23.79 7.69 -8.15
N ALA A 422 22.77 6.91 -8.53
CA ALA A 422 21.84 7.29 -9.59
C ALA A 422 20.95 8.47 -9.17
N ASP A 423 20.42 8.45 -7.94
CA ASP A 423 19.64 9.55 -7.36
C ASP A 423 20.44 10.87 -7.31
N MET A 424 21.69 10.80 -6.86
CA MET A 424 22.59 11.97 -6.86
C MET A 424 22.83 12.55 -8.25
N ALA A 425 23.02 11.71 -9.25
CA ALA A 425 23.19 12.14 -10.62
C ALA A 425 21.90 12.79 -11.18
N MET A 426 20.74 12.25 -10.83
CA MET A 426 19.43 12.79 -11.22
C MET A 426 19.21 14.18 -10.62
N TYR A 427 19.57 14.36 -9.35
CA TYR A 427 19.50 15.65 -8.69
C TYR A 427 20.41 16.70 -9.35
N GLU A 428 21.63 16.33 -9.74
CA GLU A 428 22.52 17.24 -10.50
C GLU A 428 21.96 17.55 -11.91
N ALA A 429 21.25 16.61 -12.55
CA ALA A 429 20.55 16.87 -13.80
C ALA A 429 19.42 17.90 -13.61
N LYS A 430 18.68 17.85 -12.50
CA LYS A 430 17.68 18.88 -12.16
C LYS A 430 18.32 20.26 -11.99
N ARG A 431 19.48 20.34 -11.34
CA ARG A 431 20.19 21.62 -11.11
C ARG A 431 20.75 22.22 -12.39
N ALA A 432 21.29 21.39 -13.28
CA ALA A 432 21.93 21.83 -14.50
C ALA A 432 20.96 22.35 -15.58
N GLY A 433 19.67 22.52 -15.26
CA GLY A 433 18.65 23.03 -16.18
C GLY A 433 17.42 22.14 -16.36
N ARG A 434 17.31 21.01 -15.64
CA ARG A 434 16.25 19.99 -15.81
C ARG A 434 16.25 19.40 -17.23
N GLN A 435 15.32 18.49 -17.53
CA GLN A 435 15.12 17.90 -18.87
C GLN A 435 16.39 17.34 -19.51
N GLN A 436 17.28 16.78 -18.70
CA GLN A 436 18.56 16.24 -19.16
C GLN A 436 18.92 15.00 -18.33
N TYR A 437 19.94 14.27 -18.79
CA TYR A 437 20.53 13.19 -18.02
C TYR A 437 21.92 13.56 -17.51
N ARG A 438 22.35 12.94 -16.41
CA ARG A 438 23.73 13.00 -15.93
C ARG A 438 24.21 11.63 -15.51
N PHE A 439 25.46 11.32 -15.81
CA PHE A 439 26.15 10.18 -15.21
C PHE A 439 26.65 10.56 -13.82
N PHE A 440 26.59 9.60 -12.89
CA PHE A 440 27.24 9.75 -11.61
C PHE A 440 28.76 9.89 -11.77
N SER A 441 29.33 10.91 -11.13
CA SER A 441 30.77 11.02 -10.93
C SER A 441 31.11 11.03 -9.44
N PRO A 442 32.23 10.43 -9.00
CA PRO A 442 32.63 10.42 -7.58
C PRO A 442 32.73 11.82 -6.95
N GLU A 443 32.99 12.85 -7.74
CA GLU A 443 33.03 14.26 -7.32
C GLU A 443 31.67 14.77 -6.79
N MET A 444 30.55 14.18 -7.25
CA MET A 444 29.19 14.53 -6.80
C MET A 444 28.98 14.21 -5.31
N ASN A 445 29.65 13.19 -4.78
CA ASN A 445 29.55 12.79 -3.36
C ASN A 445 30.13 13.86 -2.43
N GLY A 446 31.22 14.51 -2.85
CA GLY A 446 31.78 15.66 -2.15
C GLY A 446 30.82 16.85 -2.18
N ARG A 447 30.27 17.19 -3.34
CA ARG A 447 29.40 18.37 -3.53
C ARG A 447 28.11 18.30 -2.71
N ALA A 448 27.45 17.14 -2.64
CA ALA A 448 26.22 16.99 -1.86
C ALA A 448 26.45 17.19 -0.34
N ARG A 449 27.53 16.61 0.20
CA ARG A 449 27.89 16.76 1.61
C ARG A 449 28.37 18.19 1.93
N SER A 450 29.20 18.77 1.05
CA SER A 450 29.62 20.16 1.17
C SER A 450 28.43 21.11 1.14
N ARG A 451 27.39 20.81 0.35
CA ARG A 451 26.17 21.63 0.28
C ARG A 451 25.35 21.59 1.57
N LEU A 452 25.13 20.41 2.16
CA LEU A 452 24.44 20.30 3.46
C LEU A 452 25.19 21.08 4.55
N MET A 453 26.51 20.96 4.58
CA MET A 453 27.34 21.74 5.50
C MET A 453 27.25 23.25 5.22
N LEU A 454 27.19 23.64 3.95
CA LEU A 454 27.06 25.05 3.55
C LEU A 454 25.69 25.62 3.94
N GLU A 455 24.61 24.84 3.82
CA GLU A 455 23.26 25.25 4.22
C GLU A 455 23.14 25.48 5.73
N GLU A 456 23.69 24.55 6.53
CA GLU A 456 23.78 24.70 7.98
C GLU A 456 24.62 25.94 8.34
N SER A 457 25.75 26.13 7.65
CA SER A 457 26.64 27.28 7.86
C SER A 457 25.97 28.61 7.49
N LEU A 458 25.12 28.65 6.45
CA LEU A 458 24.37 29.85 6.09
C LEU A 458 23.36 30.24 7.16
N ARG A 459 22.67 29.28 7.77
CA ARG A 459 21.73 29.57 8.85
C ARG A 459 22.44 30.18 10.05
N HIS A 460 23.61 29.64 10.42
CA HIS A 460 24.45 30.21 11.47
C HIS A 460 25.04 31.58 11.09
N ALA A 461 25.41 31.79 9.83
CA ALA A 461 25.96 33.07 9.36
C ALA A 461 24.97 34.23 9.50
N ILE A 462 23.68 33.97 9.28
CA ILE A 462 22.60 34.96 9.48
C ILE A 462 22.44 35.34 10.96
N GLU A 463 22.69 34.40 11.87
CA GLU A 463 22.56 34.62 13.32
C GLU A 463 23.80 35.27 13.95
N ASN A 464 24.97 35.11 13.32
CA ASN A 464 26.26 35.59 13.81
C ASN A 464 26.76 36.87 13.12
N ASP A 465 25.95 37.49 12.26
CA ASP A 465 26.32 38.68 11.47
C ASP A 465 27.60 38.47 10.61
N ASP A 466 27.79 37.26 10.04
CA ASP A 466 28.96 36.93 9.23
C ASP A 466 28.89 37.48 7.78
N PHE A 467 27.83 38.23 7.44
CA PHE A 467 27.64 38.90 6.15
C PHE A 467 28.14 40.33 6.18
N VAL A 468 28.76 40.77 5.08
CA VAL A 468 29.22 42.15 4.90
C VAL A 468 28.82 42.67 3.52
N LEU A 469 28.57 43.97 3.42
CA LEU A 469 28.39 44.65 2.13
C LEU A 469 29.71 45.28 1.71
N VAL A 470 30.10 45.03 0.46
CA VAL A 470 31.15 45.79 -0.23
C VAL A 470 30.50 46.63 -1.33
N TYR A 471 31.14 47.74 -1.68
CA TYR A 471 30.55 48.76 -2.53
C TYR A 471 31.43 48.95 -3.76
N GLN A 472 30.86 48.74 -4.94
CA GLN A 472 31.58 48.97 -6.20
C GLN A 472 31.14 50.30 -6.82
N PRO A 473 32.06 51.24 -7.10
CA PRO A 473 31.69 52.55 -7.61
C PRO A 473 31.29 52.51 -9.09
N GLN A 474 30.32 53.35 -9.44
CA GLN A 474 29.80 53.53 -10.79
C GLN A 474 30.10 54.94 -11.28
N PHE A 475 30.73 55.07 -12.45
CA PHE A 475 31.21 56.36 -12.97
C PHE A 475 30.60 56.69 -14.34
N GLN A 476 30.30 57.97 -14.55
CA GLN A 476 29.97 58.49 -15.87
C GLN A 476 31.20 58.45 -16.77
N LEU A 477 31.06 57.80 -17.94
CA LEU A 477 32.17 57.55 -18.87
C LEU A 477 32.79 58.83 -19.42
N GLU A 478 31.96 59.83 -19.75
CA GLU A 478 32.40 61.08 -20.38
C GLU A 478 33.04 62.06 -19.38
N THR A 479 32.39 62.27 -18.22
CA THR A 479 32.79 63.32 -17.26
C THR A 479 33.72 62.83 -16.15
N GLY A 480 33.77 61.51 -15.94
CA GLY A 480 34.43 60.91 -14.78
C GLY A 480 33.70 61.16 -13.46
N ARG A 481 32.49 61.74 -13.46
CA ARG A 481 31.71 61.98 -12.23
C ARG A 481 31.22 60.66 -11.65
N LEU A 482 31.37 60.51 -10.33
CA LEU A 482 30.79 59.39 -9.58
C LEU A 482 29.26 59.50 -9.61
N ARG A 483 28.59 58.44 -10.09
CA ARG A 483 27.13 58.32 -10.12
C ARG A 483 26.61 57.69 -8.83
N GLY A 484 27.26 56.62 -8.40
CA GLY A 484 26.67 55.70 -7.44
C GLY A 484 27.62 54.63 -6.96
N PHE A 485 27.09 53.76 -6.11
CA PHE A 485 27.73 52.51 -5.76
C PHE A 485 26.72 51.36 -5.92
N GLU A 486 27.19 50.20 -6.34
CA GLU A 486 26.44 48.95 -6.19
C GLU A 486 26.86 48.27 -4.88
N ALA A 487 25.88 47.92 -4.04
CA ALA A 487 26.14 47.13 -2.84
C ALA A 487 26.12 45.63 -3.17
N LEU A 488 27.24 44.99 -2.91
CA LEU A 488 27.49 43.60 -3.22
C LEU A 488 27.62 42.80 -1.91
N LEU A 489 26.75 41.81 -1.74
CA LEU A 489 26.80 40.92 -0.59
C LEU A 489 28.06 40.05 -0.63
N ARG A 490 28.76 39.96 0.50
CA ARG A 490 29.88 39.06 0.73
C ARG A 490 29.65 38.27 2.00
N TRP A 491 30.01 36.99 1.96
CA TRP A 491 29.95 36.13 3.12
C TRP A 491 31.36 35.84 3.62
N GLN A 492 31.66 36.27 4.84
CA GLN A 492 32.92 35.99 5.50
C GLN A 492 32.78 34.71 6.34
N HIS A 493 33.11 33.56 5.74
CA HIS A 493 33.02 32.29 6.45
C HIS A 493 34.25 32.10 7.34
N ARG A 494 34.03 31.83 8.64
CA ARG A 494 35.08 31.74 9.67
C ARG A 494 36.23 30.78 9.35
N VAL A 495 35.94 29.69 8.63
CA VAL A 495 36.93 28.66 8.27
C VAL A 495 37.36 28.73 6.81
N ALA A 496 36.46 29.15 5.92
CA ALA A 496 36.68 29.07 4.47
C ALA A 496 37.10 30.41 3.84
N GLY A 497 37.15 31.49 4.65
CA GLY A 497 37.39 32.84 4.15
C GLY A 497 36.18 33.39 3.40
N THR A 498 36.41 34.31 2.46
CA THR A 498 35.36 34.93 1.67
C THR A 498 34.76 33.92 0.68
N VAL A 499 33.48 33.60 0.86
CA VAL A 499 32.75 32.70 -0.05
C VAL A 499 32.15 33.52 -1.20
N ALA A 500 32.31 33.03 -2.43
CA ALA A 500 31.85 33.72 -3.63
C ALA A 500 30.31 33.75 -3.73
N PRO A 501 29.71 34.89 -4.13
CA PRO A 501 28.24 35.07 -4.21
C PRO A 501 27.50 34.01 -5.03
N ASN A 502 28.07 33.58 -6.16
CA ASN A 502 27.51 32.53 -7.03
C ASN A 502 27.38 31.16 -6.36
N VAL A 503 28.07 30.92 -5.24
CA VAL A 503 27.99 29.67 -4.48
C VAL A 503 26.84 29.70 -3.47
N PHE A 504 26.63 30.84 -2.80
CA PHE A 504 25.75 30.90 -1.64
C PHE A 504 24.42 31.64 -1.88
N ILE A 505 24.35 32.59 -2.82
CA ILE A 505 23.09 33.30 -3.15
C ILE A 505 22.02 32.33 -3.67
N PRO A 506 22.31 31.41 -4.63
CA PRO A 506 21.31 30.43 -5.08
C PRO A 506 20.79 29.56 -3.92
N LEU A 507 21.66 29.22 -2.96
CA LEU A 507 21.28 28.44 -1.79
C LEU A 507 20.38 29.24 -0.83
N LEU A 508 20.64 30.54 -0.65
CA LEU A 508 19.77 31.43 0.11
C LEU A 508 18.38 31.57 -0.53
N GLU A 509 18.30 31.62 -1.87
CA GLU A 509 17.04 31.70 -2.61
C GLU A 509 16.23 30.40 -2.50
N GLU A 510 16.87 29.26 -2.77
CA GLU A 510 16.21 27.94 -2.70
C GLU A 510 15.67 27.63 -1.29
N THR A 511 16.40 28.02 -0.25
CA THR A 511 16.00 27.83 1.16
C THR A 511 15.10 28.94 1.69
N ARG A 512 14.82 29.97 0.89
CA ARG A 512 14.11 31.21 1.27
C ARG A 512 14.75 31.99 2.43
N LEU A 513 15.99 31.66 2.79
CA LEU A 513 16.78 32.42 3.76
C LEU A 513 17.19 33.80 3.22
N ILE A 514 17.16 34.00 1.90
CA ILE A 514 17.44 35.28 1.25
C ILE A 514 16.57 36.42 1.80
N ASN A 515 15.35 36.13 2.27
CA ASN A 515 14.45 37.14 2.82
C ASN A 515 14.97 37.68 4.16
N ARG A 516 15.49 36.79 5.04
CA ARG A 516 16.08 37.20 6.32
C ARG A 516 17.33 38.05 6.10
N VAL A 517 18.13 37.72 5.09
CA VAL A 517 19.32 38.49 4.73
C VAL A 517 18.92 39.81 4.07
N GLY A 518 17.86 39.81 3.26
CA GLY A 518 17.30 40.99 2.60
C GLY A 518 17.01 42.15 3.54
N ASP A 519 16.29 41.88 4.63
CA ASP A 519 15.99 42.90 5.65
C ASP A 519 17.24 43.54 6.25
N TRP A 520 18.31 42.75 6.39
CA TRP A 520 19.61 43.25 6.83
C TRP A 520 20.30 44.07 5.74
N ILE A 521 20.31 43.59 4.48
CA ILE A 521 20.88 44.31 3.32
C ILE A 521 20.24 45.68 3.17
N PHE A 522 18.91 45.77 3.24
CA PHE A 522 18.21 47.05 3.08
C PHE A 522 18.58 48.03 4.19
N ARG A 523 18.58 47.57 5.45
CA ARG A 523 18.95 48.42 6.61
C ARG A 523 20.41 48.89 6.53
N GLU A 524 21.35 47.98 6.28
CA GLU A 524 22.77 48.33 6.21
C GLU A 524 23.08 49.19 4.98
N GLY A 525 22.44 48.91 3.84
CA GLY A 525 22.53 49.72 2.63
C GLY A 525 22.05 51.15 2.85
N ALA A 526 20.89 51.33 3.50
CA ALA A 526 20.38 52.67 3.82
C ALA A 526 21.23 53.40 4.86
N ARG A 527 21.73 52.69 5.88
CA ARG A 527 22.70 53.25 6.83
C ARG A 527 23.93 53.78 6.09
N GLN A 528 24.49 53.00 5.17
CA GLN A 528 25.65 53.40 4.40
C GLN A 528 25.35 54.52 3.39
N LEU A 529 24.17 54.50 2.76
CA LEU A 529 23.73 55.57 1.86
C LEU A 529 23.61 56.91 2.59
N ALA A 530 23.20 56.92 3.86
CA ALA A 530 23.20 58.14 4.69
C ALA A 530 24.62 58.69 4.89
N ASP A 531 25.62 57.83 5.08
CA ASP A 531 27.03 58.23 5.19
C ASP A 531 27.56 58.76 3.84
N PHE A 532 27.25 58.07 2.74
CA PHE A 532 27.63 58.50 1.38
C PHE A 532 26.98 59.83 0.99
N LYS A 533 25.73 60.08 1.42
CA LYS A 533 25.04 61.35 1.20
C LYS A 533 25.82 62.52 1.80
N GLN A 534 26.39 62.36 3.00
CA GLN A 534 27.17 63.42 3.65
C GLN A 534 28.47 63.73 2.89
N GLN A 535 29.10 62.71 2.30
CA GLN A 535 30.38 62.84 1.62
C GLN A 535 30.26 63.28 0.15
N PHE A 536 29.29 62.72 -0.59
CA PHE A 536 29.19 62.87 -2.04
C PHE A 536 27.98 63.70 -2.50
N GLY A 537 27.10 64.10 -1.58
CA GLY A 537 25.92 64.93 -1.85
C GLY A 537 24.62 64.16 -2.04
N GLU A 538 23.53 64.89 -2.28
CA GLU A 538 22.17 64.33 -2.34
C GLU A 538 21.83 63.58 -3.64
N ASP A 539 22.67 63.70 -4.68
CA ASP A 539 22.45 63.07 -5.99
C ASP A 539 22.97 61.61 -6.04
N MET A 540 23.62 61.14 -4.96
CA MET A 540 24.22 59.81 -4.90
C MET A 540 23.17 58.70 -4.94
N VAL A 541 23.39 57.69 -5.79
CA VAL A 541 22.54 56.50 -5.91
C VAL A 541 23.25 55.28 -5.33
N LEU A 542 22.57 54.51 -4.49
CA LEU A 542 23.01 53.18 -4.07
C LEU A 542 22.12 52.12 -4.72
N SER A 543 22.73 51.22 -5.47
CA SER A 543 22.04 50.10 -6.10
C SER A 543 22.09 48.86 -5.21
N LEU A 544 20.94 48.23 -4.97
CA LEU A 544 20.78 47.02 -4.18
C LEU A 544 20.18 45.89 -5.03
N ASN A 545 20.87 44.77 -5.05
CA ASN A 545 20.41 43.55 -5.72
C ASN A 545 19.22 42.92 -4.99
N VAL A 546 18.15 42.61 -5.73
CA VAL A 546 16.95 41.95 -5.23
C VAL A 546 16.72 40.64 -5.98
N SER A 547 16.72 39.53 -5.23
CA SER A 547 16.47 38.20 -5.80
C SER A 547 15.04 38.09 -6.39
N PRO A 548 14.81 37.18 -7.35
CA PRO A 548 13.46 36.90 -7.86
C PRO A 548 12.46 36.54 -6.74
N VAL A 549 12.93 35.83 -5.71
CA VAL A 549 12.10 35.41 -4.57
C VAL A 549 11.65 36.62 -3.74
N GLN A 550 12.55 37.58 -3.48
CA GLN A 550 12.22 38.81 -2.75
C GLN A 550 11.36 39.75 -3.59
N PHE A 551 11.61 39.84 -4.90
CA PHE A 551 10.84 40.69 -5.80
C PHE A 551 9.35 40.31 -5.83
N GLY A 552 9.05 39.02 -5.80
CA GLY A 552 7.68 38.51 -5.72
C GLY A 552 7.00 38.69 -4.37
N MET A 553 7.67 39.22 -3.34
CA MET A 553 7.06 39.42 -2.02
C MET A 553 6.22 40.71 -1.97
N PRO A 554 4.97 40.65 -1.48
CA PRO A 554 4.14 41.83 -1.29
C PRO A 554 4.73 42.87 -0.33
N GLN A 555 5.55 42.44 0.63
CA GLN A 555 6.09 43.31 1.69
C GLN A 555 7.29 44.16 1.25
N LEU A 556 7.96 43.84 0.13
CA LEU A 556 9.20 44.48 -0.30
C LEU A 556 9.12 46.02 -0.28
N VAL A 557 8.06 46.58 -0.87
CA VAL A 557 7.86 48.03 -0.95
C VAL A 557 7.70 48.65 0.44
N THR A 558 7.02 47.94 1.35
CA THR A 558 6.83 48.38 2.74
C THR A 558 8.14 48.36 3.52
N ASP A 559 8.99 47.36 3.27
CA ASP A 559 10.29 47.23 3.92
C ASP A 559 11.26 48.31 3.44
N LEU A 560 11.28 48.61 2.14
CA LEU A 560 12.05 49.71 1.57
C LEU A 560 11.59 51.07 2.11
N GLN A 561 10.28 51.34 2.11
CA GLN A 561 9.71 52.57 2.68
C GLN A 561 10.14 52.77 4.14
N ARG A 562 10.03 51.73 4.97
CA ARG A 562 10.39 51.78 6.39
C ARG A 562 11.86 52.18 6.59
N VAL A 563 12.74 51.62 5.76
CA VAL A 563 14.18 51.86 5.83
C VAL A 563 14.53 53.27 5.34
N LEU A 564 13.90 53.75 4.27
CA LEU A 564 14.07 55.11 3.76
C LEU A 564 13.63 56.15 4.80
N ASP A 565 12.47 55.95 5.43
CA ASP A 565 11.92 56.84 6.47
C ASP A 565 12.82 56.89 7.71
N ALA A 566 13.34 55.74 8.15
CA ALA A 566 14.19 55.65 9.34
C ALA A 566 15.48 56.47 9.21
N HIS A 567 16.01 56.63 7.99
CA HIS A 567 17.25 57.35 7.71
C HIS A 567 17.04 58.71 7.01
N GLY A 568 15.80 59.12 6.75
CA GLY A 568 15.49 60.40 6.09
C GLY A 568 16.05 60.51 4.67
N LEU A 569 16.05 59.39 3.94
CA LEU A 569 16.60 59.28 2.59
C LEU A 569 15.53 59.62 1.55
N LYS A 570 15.95 60.26 0.45
CA LYS A 570 15.06 60.45 -0.70
C LYS A 570 14.94 59.11 -1.44
N PRO A 571 13.73 58.66 -1.82
CA PRO A 571 13.55 57.38 -2.51
C PRO A 571 14.40 57.24 -3.79
N SER A 572 14.61 58.34 -4.52
CA SER A 572 15.40 58.38 -5.76
C SER A 572 16.90 58.10 -5.57
N GLN A 573 17.39 58.06 -4.32
CA GLN A 573 18.77 57.72 -3.97
C GLN A 573 18.98 56.22 -3.85
N LEU A 574 17.90 55.44 -3.84
CA LEU A 574 17.96 53.98 -3.85
C LEU A 574 17.57 53.46 -5.23
N GLU A 575 18.31 52.48 -5.71
CA GLU A 575 18.00 51.75 -6.93
C GLU A 575 17.90 50.26 -6.62
N VAL A 576 16.83 49.62 -7.09
CA VAL A 576 16.63 48.18 -6.97
C VAL A 576 17.02 47.51 -8.28
N GLU A 577 17.98 46.60 -8.20
CA GLU A 577 18.45 45.81 -9.34
C GLU A 577 17.75 44.46 -9.34
N VAL A 578 17.13 44.12 -10.46
CA VAL A 578 16.42 42.85 -10.66
C VAL A 578 16.91 42.20 -11.94
N THR A 579 17.16 40.90 -11.88
CA THR A 579 17.58 40.15 -13.07
C THR A 579 16.46 40.10 -14.11
N GLU A 580 16.84 40.04 -15.38
CA GLU A 580 15.90 39.87 -16.50
C GLU A 580 14.93 38.70 -16.29
N SER A 581 15.43 37.58 -15.76
CA SER A 581 14.62 36.38 -15.49
C SER A 581 13.56 36.60 -14.39
N ALA A 582 13.82 37.46 -13.41
CA ALA A 582 12.86 37.78 -12.35
C ALA A 582 11.61 38.47 -12.92
N LEU A 583 11.80 39.34 -13.92
CA LEU A 583 10.71 40.11 -14.52
C LEU A 583 9.77 39.26 -15.38
N MET A 584 10.25 38.11 -15.88
CA MET A 584 9.56 37.29 -16.88
C MET A 584 8.73 36.13 -16.30
N GLN A 585 8.70 35.94 -14.97
CA GLN A 585 7.99 34.81 -14.35
C GLN A 585 6.47 34.99 -14.32
N ASP A 586 5.98 36.14 -13.82
CA ASP A 586 4.56 36.48 -13.71
C ASP A 586 4.37 37.95 -14.09
N LEU A 587 3.84 38.18 -15.30
CA LEU A 587 3.79 39.52 -15.89
C LEU A 587 2.84 40.47 -15.14
N GLU A 588 1.69 39.97 -14.67
CA GLU A 588 0.71 40.80 -13.97
C GLU A 588 1.23 41.21 -12.60
N LEU A 589 1.81 40.26 -11.86
CA LEU A 589 2.38 40.51 -10.54
C LEU A 589 3.62 41.42 -10.63
N THR A 590 4.50 41.18 -11.60
CA THR A 590 5.66 42.04 -11.87
C THR A 590 5.23 43.47 -12.20
N GLN A 591 4.22 43.66 -13.07
CA GLN A 591 3.74 45.01 -13.39
C GLN A 591 3.17 45.74 -12.17
N ALA A 592 2.41 45.05 -11.33
CA ALA A 592 1.89 45.63 -10.09
C ALA A 592 3.03 46.04 -9.14
N GLN A 593 4.03 45.17 -8.98
CA GLN A 593 5.18 45.43 -8.11
C GLN A 593 6.04 46.61 -8.60
N LEU A 594 6.33 46.66 -9.90
CA LEU A 594 7.07 47.78 -10.51
C LEU A 594 6.33 49.11 -10.30
N ARG A 595 5.00 49.13 -10.45
CA ARG A 595 4.19 50.33 -10.17
C ARG A 595 4.32 50.78 -8.71
N HIS A 596 4.22 49.86 -7.75
CA HIS A 596 4.37 50.21 -6.34
C HIS A 596 5.77 50.74 -5.99
N LEU A 597 6.83 50.16 -6.55
CA LEU A 597 8.21 50.66 -6.37
C LEU A 597 8.37 52.06 -6.96
N ARG A 598 7.71 52.33 -8.09
CA ARG A 598 7.71 53.65 -8.73
C ARG A 598 6.91 54.68 -7.95
N GLU A 599 5.75 54.31 -7.40
CA GLU A 599 4.94 55.16 -6.52
C GLU A 599 5.71 55.55 -5.25
N LEU A 600 6.54 54.65 -4.73
CA LEU A 600 7.49 54.93 -3.66
C LEU A 600 8.58 55.93 -4.10
N GLY A 601 8.95 55.93 -5.39
CA GLY A 601 9.95 56.81 -5.99
C GLY A 601 11.38 56.23 -6.01
N VAL A 602 11.52 54.92 -5.80
CA VAL A 602 12.79 54.19 -5.90
C VAL A 602 13.09 53.90 -7.37
N LYS A 603 14.37 54.01 -7.77
CA LYS A 603 14.79 53.70 -9.14
C LYS A 603 14.80 52.19 -9.38
N ILE A 604 14.56 51.78 -10.62
CA ILE A 604 14.53 50.36 -10.99
C ILE A 604 15.52 50.09 -12.11
N ALA A 605 16.42 49.15 -11.88
CA ALA A 605 17.42 48.70 -12.83
C ALA A 605 17.17 47.24 -13.25
N ILE A 606 17.35 46.95 -14.53
CA ILE A 606 17.47 45.56 -15.00
C ILE A 606 18.93 45.16 -15.02
N ASP A 607 19.21 44.03 -14.36
CA ASP A 607 20.51 43.40 -14.28
C ASP A 607 20.64 42.19 -15.23
N ASP A 608 21.88 41.83 -15.58
CA ASP A 608 22.25 40.73 -16.49
C ASP A 608 21.56 40.77 -17.88
N PHE A 609 21.27 41.98 -18.41
CA PHE A 609 20.45 42.12 -19.61
C PHE A 609 21.10 41.50 -20.86
N GLY A 610 20.34 40.66 -21.57
CA GLY A 610 20.76 40.00 -22.80
C GLY A 610 21.23 38.56 -22.63
N THR A 611 21.34 38.06 -21.40
CA THR A 611 21.64 36.66 -21.10
C THR A 611 20.39 35.76 -21.09
N GLY A 612 19.20 36.34 -20.99
CA GLY A 612 17.90 35.65 -20.95
C GLY A 612 17.09 35.71 -22.25
N TYR A 613 15.89 35.14 -22.21
CA TYR A 613 14.91 35.22 -23.30
C TYR A 613 14.10 36.53 -23.23
N SER A 614 14.74 37.66 -23.52
CA SER A 614 14.05 38.93 -23.59
C SER A 614 13.11 38.98 -24.81
N SER A 615 11.81 39.05 -24.56
CA SER A 615 10.89 39.58 -25.57
C SER A 615 10.88 41.10 -25.41
N LEU A 616 11.53 41.80 -26.35
CA LEU A 616 11.53 43.27 -26.47
C LEU A 616 10.13 43.89 -26.34
N ALA A 617 9.08 43.11 -26.62
CA ALA A 617 7.70 43.50 -26.42
C ALA A 617 7.35 43.85 -24.96
N TYR A 618 7.98 43.23 -23.96
CA TYR A 618 7.67 43.45 -22.54
C TYR A 618 8.37 44.68 -21.96
N LEU A 619 9.60 44.97 -22.39
CA LEU A 619 10.34 46.16 -21.96
C LEU A 619 9.57 47.45 -22.23
N ARG A 620 8.77 47.50 -23.30
CA ARG A 620 7.89 48.64 -23.60
C ARG A 620 6.85 48.93 -22.52
N HIS A 621 6.46 47.92 -21.75
CA HIS A 621 5.42 48.01 -20.72
C HIS A 621 5.99 48.21 -19.32
N PHE A 622 7.31 48.12 -19.16
CA PHE A 622 7.98 48.32 -17.88
C PHE A 622 8.53 49.74 -17.80
N GLU A 623 8.23 50.41 -16.71
CA GLU A 623 8.70 51.76 -16.43
C GLU A 623 9.98 51.65 -15.62
N LEU A 624 11.10 51.57 -16.34
CA LEU A 624 12.43 51.33 -15.80
C LEU A 624 13.26 52.61 -15.87
N ASP A 625 14.33 52.69 -15.07
CA ASP A 625 15.27 53.82 -15.08
C ASP A 625 16.60 53.42 -15.70
N THR A 626 17.06 52.20 -15.41
CA THR A 626 18.43 51.76 -15.70
C THR A 626 18.46 50.40 -16.36
N LEU A 627 19.40 50.20 -17.30
CA LEU A 627 19.68 48.93 -17.95
C LEU A 627 21.18 48.63 -17.82
N LYS A 628 21.51 47.50 -17.18
CA LYS A 628 22.89 47.04 -16.99
C LYS A 628 23.25 45.97 -18.03
N ILE A 629 24.35 46.16 -18.73
CA ILE A 629 24.88 45.22 -19.73
C ILE A 629 25.77 44.22 -19.02
N ASP A 630 25.45 42.93 -19.14
CA ASP A 630 26.21 41.84 -18.51
C ASP A 630 27.69 41.83 -18.95
N ARG A 631 28.57 41.59 -17.98
CA ARG A 631 30.02 41.51 -18.16
C ARG A 631 30.48 40.52 -19.25
N LEU A 632 29.75 39.45 -19.53
CA LEU A 632 30.08 38.44 -20.53
C LEU A 632 30.13 39.05 -21.94
N PHE A 633 29.28 40.04 -22.21
CA PHE A 633 29.32 40.77 -23.48
C PHE A 633 30.46 41.79 -23.49
N ILE A 634 30.68 42.50 -22.38
CA ILE A 634 31.73 43.51 -22.26
C ILE A 634 33.14 42.91 -22.32
N SER A 635 33.35 41.72 -21.75
CA SER A 635 34.66 41.07 -21.74
C SER A 635 35.14 40.72 -23.16
N ASN A 636 34.22 40.35 -24.04
CA ASN A 636 34.53 39.83 -25.39
C ASN A 636 34.29 40.85 -26.51
N MET A 637 33.74 42.04 -26.22
CA MET A 637 33.28 42.98 -27.27
C MET A 637 34.37 43.52 -28.20
N LEU A 638 35.64 43.48 -27.80
CA LEU A 638 36.75 43.94 -28.67
C LEU A 638 37.17 42.86 -29.68
N ASP A 639 37.03 41.58 -29.34
CA ASP A 639 37.47 40.44 -30.15
C ASP A 639 36.31 39.79 -30.94
N SER A 640 35.08 39.95 -30.46
CA SER A 640 33.88 39.33 -31.03
C SER A 640 32.99 40.39 -31.68
N PRO A 641 32.87 40.43 -33.02
CA PRO A 641 31.98 41.37 -33.70
C PRO A 641 30.50 41.12 -33.36
N ARG A 642 30.16 39.91 -32.92
CA ARG A 642 28.80 39.57 -32.48
C ARG A 642 28.50 40.20 -31.13
N ASP A 643 29.40 40.08 -30.15
CA ASP A 643 29.19 40.68 -28.82
C ASP A 643 29.24 42.21 -28.91
N ALA A 644 30.14 42.77 -29.74
CA ALA A 644 30.15 44.20 -30.05
C ALA A 644 28.82 44.71 -30.60
N ALA A 645 28.18 43.94 -31.50
CA ALA A 645 26.88 44.29 -32.06
C ALA A 645 25.74 44.20 -31.04
N VAL A 646 25.80 43.22 -30.12
CA VAL A 646 24.84 43.12 -29.02
C VAL A 646 24.97 44.32 -28.08
N VAL A 647 26.18 44.64 -27.63
CA VAL A 647 26.45 45.79 -26.75
C VAL A 647 25.98 47.09 -27.38
N SER A 648 26.32 47.35 -28.65
CA SER A 648 25.87 48.59 -29.33
C SER A 648 24.35 48.67 -29.47
N THR A 649 23.69 47.54 -29.77
CA THR A 649 22.23 47.47 -29.88
C THR A 649 21.57 47.76 -28.53
N ILE A 650 22.11 47.23 -27.43
CA ILE A 650 21.60 47.48 -26.08
C ILE A 650 21.76 48.95 -25.70
N ILE A 651 22.90 49.57 -26.02
CA ILE A 651 23.13 51.00 -25.78
C ILE A 651 22.11 51.85 -26.56
N ASP A 652 21.92 51.54 -27.85
CA ASP A 652 20.94 52.25 -28.68
C ASP A 652 19.49 52.04 -28.19
N LEU A 653 19.17 50.85 -27.71
CA LEU A 653 17.86 50.54 -27.12
C LEU A 653 17.61 51.40 -25.88
N GLY A 654 18.56 51.41 -24.93
CA GLY A 654 18.45 52.23 -23.72
C GLY A 654 18.28 53.71 -24.05
N ARG A 655 19.07 54.23 -25.00
CA ARG A 655 18.96 55.61 -25.47
C ARG A 655 17.59 55.94 -26.07
N HIS A 656 17.02 55.05 -26.89
CA HIS A 656 15.70 55.28 -27.50
C HIS A 656 14.54 55.14 -26.49
N LEU A 657 14.72 54.34 -25.43
CA LEU A 657 13.74 54.19 -24.35
C LEU A 657 13.91 55.24 -23.23
N GLY A 658 14.97 56.04 -23.27
CA GLY A 658 15.27 57.04 -22.24
C GLY A 658 15.82 56.45 -20.94
N LEU A 659 16.44 55.26 -21.02
CA LEU A 659 17.04 54.55 -19.89
C LEU A 659 18.52 54.91 -19.75
N GLU A 660 19.01 54.97 -18.51
CA GLU A 660 20.46 55.02 -18.23
C GLU A 660 21.09 53.65 -18.51
N VAL A 661 22.10 53.59 -19.37
CA VAL A 661 22.81 52.34 -19.66
C VAL A 661 24.12 52.28 -18.87
N ILE A 662 24.29 51.20 -18.09
CA ILE A 662 25.50 50.87 -17.33
C ILE A 662 26.19 49.68 -18.00
N ALA A 663 27.47 49.83 -18.34
CA ALA A 663 28.30 48.70 -18.78
C ALA A 663 29.05 48.08 -17.60
N GLU A 664 28.85 46.78 -17.36
CA GLU A 664 29.49 46.06 -16.26
C GLU A 664 30.75 45.32 -16.68
N GLY A 665 31.66 45.08 -15.73
CA GLY A 665 32.88 44.32 -16.00
C GLY A 665 33.84 45.04 -16.94
N VAL A 666 33.87 46.37 -16.92
CA VAL A 666 34.89 47.12 -17.66
C VAL A 666 36.24 46.99 -16.96
N GLU A 667 37.17 46.31 -17.60
CA GLU A 667 38.49 45.98 -17.05
C GLU A 667 39.63 46.75 -17.72
N THR A 668 39.47 47.13 -19.00
CA THR A 668 40.53 47.78 -19.78
C THR A 668 40.17 49.17 -20.28
N GLN A 669 41.19 50.00 -20.49
CA GLN A 669 41.02 51.33 -21.06
C GLN A 669 40.46 51.28 -22.49
N GLU A 670 40.81 50.26 -23.26
CA GLU A 670 40.31 50.05 -24.63
C GLU A 670 38.80 49.78 -24.64
N GLN A 671 38.31 48.98 -23.69
CA GLN A 671 36.88 48.74 -23.50
C GLN A 671 36.14 50.05 -23.17
N ARG A 672 36.69 50.85 -22.25
CA ARG A 672 36.14 52.17 -21.89
C ARG A 672 36.05 53.11 -23.08
N GLU A 673 37.11 53.20 -23.87
CA GLU A 673 37.13 54.04 -25.07
C GLU A 673 36.10 53.59 -26.10
N TRP A 674 35.96 52.28 -26.30
CA TRP A 674 34.95 51.74 -27.19
C TRP A 674 33.53 52.10 -26.73
N LEU A 675 33.23 51.94 -25.44
CA LEU A 675 31.93 52.28 -24.84
C LEU A 675 31.64 53.78 -24.94
N THR A 676 32.65 54.63 -24.72
CA THR A 676 32.54 56.09 -24.84
C THR A 676 32.22 56.49 -26.29
N ARG A 677 32.87 55.88 -27.29
CA ARG A 677 32.59 56.13 -28.72
C ARG A 677 31.18 55.73 -29.13
N HIS A 678 30.60 54.73 -28.46
CA HIS A 678 29.23 54.28 -28.69
C HIS A 678 28.20 54.95 -27.77
N HIS A 679 28.58 56.04 -27.10
CA HIS A 679 27.70 56.84 -26.25
C HIS A 679 27.09 56.08 -25.06
N CYS A 680 27.80 55.08 -24.52
CA CYS A 680 27.43 54.49 -23.24
C CYS A 680 27.61 55.54 -22.12
N THR A 681 26.68 55.57 -21.17
CA THR A 681 26.56 56.63 -20.16
C THR A 681 27.44 56.39 -18.94
N ILE A 682 27.34 55.19 -18.37
CA ILE A 682 27.92 54.83 -17.08
C ILE A 682 28.69 53.52 -17.25
N MET A 683 29.77 53.35 -16.48
CA MET A 683 30.44 52.07 -16.36
C MET A 683 30.70 51.67 -14.92
N GLN A 684 30.88 50.36 -14.75
CA GLN A 684 31.29 49.70 -13.54
C GLN A 684 32.27 48.57 -13.89
N GLY A 685 33.37 48.45 -13.14
CA GLY A 685 34.33 47.38 -13.38
C GLY A 685 35.68 47.60 -12.73
N PHE A 686 36.55 46.59 -12.86
CA PHE A 686 37.85 46.54 -12.19
C PHE A 686 38.87 47.52 -12.76
N LEU A 687 38.59 48.15 -13.89
CA LEU A 687 39.39 49.27 -14.40
C LEU A 687 39.53 50.39 -13.37
N VAL A 688 38.49 50.64 -12.56
CA VAL A 688 38.50 51.67 -11.51
C VAL A 688 38.69 51.05 -10.13
N ALA A 689 37.78 50.16 -9.74
CA ALA A 689 37.87 49.45 -8.46
C ALA A 689 37.01 48.18 -8.46
N PRO A 690 37.44 47.11 -7.78
CA PRO A 690 36.54 46.04 -7.38
C PRO A 690 35.57 46.53 -6.29
N GLY A 691 34.69 45.65 -5.80
CA GLY A 691 33.88 45.96 -4.62
C GLY A 691 34.76 46.18 -3.39
N VAL A 692 34.70 47.38 -2.79
CA VAL A 692 35.54 47.78 -1.66
C VAL A 692 34.75 47.93 -0.36
N PRO A 693 35.37 47.77 0.82
CA PRO A 693 34.69 48.04 2.09
C PRO A 693 34.20 49.48 2.22
N ALA A 694 33.19 49.72 3.06
CA ALA A 694 32.61 51.06 3.28
C ALA A 694 33.64 52.16 3.56
N SER A 695 34.67 51.87 4.35
CA SER A 695 35.74 52.81 4.70
C SER A 695 36.57 53.26 3.49
N SER A 696 36.81 52.34 2.54
CA SER A 696 37.50 52.63 1.28
C SER A 696 36.57 53.30 0.27
N ALA A 697 35.29 52.92 0.25
CA ALA A 697 34.28 53.54 -0.62
C ALA A 697 34.15 55.05 -0.36
N LEU A 698 34.21 55.48 0.91
CA LEU A 698 34.19 56.91 1.29
C LEU A 698 35.39 57.72 0.78
N GLN A 699 36.48 57.06 0.39
CA GLN A 699 37.71 57.70 -0.12
C GLN A 699 37.76 57.77 -1.65
N VAL A 700 36.79 57.17 -2.34
CA VAL A 700 36.69 57.23 -3.81
C VAL A 700 36.47 58.68 -4.24
N PRO A 701 37.21 59.20 -5.25
CA PRO A 701 37.05 60.57 -5.68
C PRO A 701 35.68 60.80 -6.35
N ALA A 702 35.01 61.90 -6.03
CA ALA A 702 33.74 62.28 -6.64
C ALA A 702 33.84 62.56 -8.15
N GLN A 703 35.04 62.87 -8.63
CA GLN A 703 35.36 62.98 -10.05
C GLN A 703 36.71 62.32 -10.34
N LEU A 704 36.70 61.32 -11.22
CA LEU A 704 37.87 60.57 -11.63
C LEU A 704 38.55 61.23 -12.82
N ASP A 705 39.88 61.35 -12.75
CA ASP A 705 40.69 61.75 -13.90
C ASP A 705 41.11 60.50 -14.68
N TRP A 706 40.46 60.26 -15.83
CA TRP A 706 40.75 59.13 -16.72
C TRP A 706 42.21 59.08 -17.20
N SER A 707 42.95 60.19 -17.16
CA SER A 707 44.36 60.25 -17.53
C SER A 707 45.32 59.80 -16.43
N ARG A 708 44.82 59.70 -15.18
CA ARG A 708 45.60 59.36 -13.98
C ARG A 708 45.04 58.15 -13.23
N LEU A 709 44.37 57.24 -13.95
CA LEU A 709 43.88 55.98 -13.39
C LEU A 709 45.00 55.30 -12.58
N PRO A 710 44.78 55.02 -11.28
CA PRO A 710 45.73 54.22 -10.54
C PRO A 710 45.80 52.84 -11.22
N LEU A 711 47.01 52.42 -11.62
CA LEU A 711 47.25 51.07 -12.11
C LEU A 711 46.66 50.06 -11.11
N PRO A 712 45.90 49.04 -11.56
CA PRO A 712 45.31 48.07 -10.65
C PRO A 712 46.43 47.39 -9.86
N ARG A 713 46.41 47.53 -8.53
CA ARG A 713 47.16 46.63 -7.65
C ARG A 713 46.44 45.29 -7.69
N GLY A 714 47.00 44.36 -8.46
CA GLY A 714 46.51 42.99 -8.53
C GLY A 714 46.53 42.30 -7.17
N ASP A 715 45.45 41.54 -6.94
CA ASP A 715 45.27 40.36 -6.10
C ASP A 715 45.93 40.32 -4.70
N GLU A 716 45.09 40.48 -3.68
CA GLU A 716 44.96 39.51 -2.57
C GLU A 716 43.48 39.17 -2.32
#